data_AF-A0A523QWK1-F1
#
_entry.id   AF-A0A523QWK1-F1
#
_cell.length_a   1.000
_cell.length_b   1.000
_cell.length_c   1.000
_cell.angle_alpha   90.00
_cell.angle_beta   90.00
_cell.angle_gamma   90.00
#
_symmetry.space_group_name_H-M   'P 1'
#
loop_
_entity.id
_entity.type
_entity.pdbx_description
1 polymer ?
#
loop_
_entity_poly.entity_id
_entity_poly.type
_entity_poly.pdbx_seq_one_letter_code
_entity_poly.pdbx_strand_id
1 'polypeptide(L)'
;MDKCIACGICAEKCPKKVVSEYDAGLIKRKAAFVRYAQAVPLKYALDSENCIYFKNGKCKACEKFCPTGAIKFDDKQKDFTIRVGSVILSSGCEAYDPGIHDIYGYGKSDNIVTSLEFERMLSASGPYGGHLVRPSDKKEPKKIAWLQCIGSRDEHIGARGYCSSVCCTYAIKEAMLAKEHSKEPLDTAIFYMDIRTHGKDFERYFNRGKDEAGIRFVKSKISNIVPVGDDEKQLIRYIDETGKKVEEEFDIVVLSVGLGVSKEVIDLANRIGIERDQYNFASSTSFKPVKTSLPGIFVCGAFEAPKDIPQSVIESSAAAGVAGSSLVESRWTLTKTKEIIEEIDIRGEPPRIGVFICNCGTNIGGVVDVPSVVEYARALPYVVYAEENMFSCSQDTQDLMAKTIKEKRLNRLVVSACTPKTHEPLFQETLTNAGVNKYLFEMANIRNQCSWVHASDHEKATQKAKDLTRMAIAKAALQEPLIEPELEINQSALVIGGGISGMAAARMLSDQGYHTYLIEKKERLGGQARYLYETWRGEDIQQNLKGLIEEVQSDEKIDIFLNAEIKKVEGFVGNFETTMEIDGKEKILEHGVTIIASGAEEFKPDQYLYGKDPRVLSSLELDKKFIENDLVLKEKKSTVFIQCVGSRIEERPYCSKVCCTHSIISALKLKELNPEMDVFILYRDMRSYGLREDLYREARSKGIHFIRYDFNKELNVNINNGDLRVRFTDSTIRREMEIDSDLLVLASAIIPEKENPLARMFKVTQNDDGFFMEAHVKLRPVDCATEGVFICGLAHAPKPVDESIAQAQAAATRGITLLAKKKIQMSGTAAKTNPMLCSSCSTCINICPYSAPSFTEEGPFAGKAEINPVLCKGCGLCVASCRSGAIQLKGFDNDQIFEQIFSLNEAV
;
A
#
# COMPACT_ATOMS: atom_id res chain seq x y z
N MET A 1 -27.96 18.30 -2.31
CA MET A 1 -26.90 17.43 -2.85
C MET A 1 -27.09 17.22 -4.35
N ASP A 2 -28.19 16.59 -4.78
CA ASP A 2 -28.40 16.13 -6.17
C ASP A 2 -28.38 17.23 -7.24
N LYS A 3 -28.76 18.47 -6.91
CA LYS A 3 -28.72 19.61 -7.85
C LYS A 3 -27.34 20.24 -8.01
N CYS A 4 -26.39 19.95 -7.10
CA CYS A 4 -25.09 20.60 -7.15
C CYS A 4 -24.22 19.93 -8.22
N ILE A 5 -23.82 20.72 -9.22
CA ILE A 5 -22.96 20.28 -10.34
C ILE A 5 -21.48 20.66 -10.13
N ALA A 6 -21.08 20.99 -8.90
CA ALA A 6 -19.71 21.32 -8.54
C ALA A 6 -18.99 22.40 -9.37
N CYS A 7 -19.72 23.30 -10.04
CA CYS A 7 -19.15 24.32 -10.93
C CYS A 7 -18.27 25.41 -10.27
N GLY A 8 -18.23 25.50 -8.93
CA GLY A 8 -17.36 26.44 -8.21
C GLY A 8 -17.77 27.91 -8.17
N ILE A 9 -18.75 28.34 -8.97
CA ILE A 9 -19.25 29.73 -8.99
C ILE A 9 -19.62 30.23 -7.59
N CYS A 10 -20.23 29.37 -6.76
CA CYS A 10 -20.61 29.74 -5.39
C CYS A 10 -19.41 30.11 -4.49
N ALA A 11 -18.26 29.45 -4.66
CA ALA A 11 -17.03 29.76 -3.94
C ALA A 11 -16.36 31.01 -4.50
N GLU A 12 -16.31 31.15 -5.83
CA GLU A 12 -15.76 32.33 -6.51
C GLU A 12 -16.47 33.61 -6.03
N LYS A 13 -17.80 33.59 -5.95
CA LYS A 13 -18.63 34.73 -5.51
C LYS A 13 -18.74 34.86 -4.00
N CYS A 14 -18.19 33.94 -3.21
CA CYS A 14 -18.21 34.02 -1.75
C CYS A 14 -17.23 35.10 -1.26
N PRO A 15 -17.68 36.13 -0.51
CA PRO A 15 -16.79 37.19 -0.02
C PRO A 15 -15.96 36.76 1.19
N LYS A 16 -16.43 35.78 1.98
CA LYS A 16 -15.77 35.35 3.21
C LYS A 16 -14.58 34.45 2.90
N LYS A 17 -13.40 34.85 3.40
CA LYS A 17 -12.18 34.04 3.44
C LYS A 17 -12.07 33.34 4.80
N VAL A 18 -11.67 32.07 4.79
CA VAL A 18 -11.51 31.17 5.95
C VAL A 18 -10.17 30.45 5.79
N VAL A 19 -9.49 30.11 6.87
CA VAL A 19 -8.25 29.32 6.82
C VAL A 19 -8.55 27.95 6.18
N SER A 20 -7.72 27.49 5.25
CA SER A 20 -7.89 26.17 4.64
C SER A 20 -7.29 25.09 5.54
N GLU A 21 -8.14 24.29 6.19
CA GLU A 21 -7.71 23.18 7.04
C GLU A 21 -7.02 22.09 6.22
N TYR A 22 -7.48 21.88 4.97
CA TYR A 22 -6.89 20.91 4.06
C TYR A 22 -5.48 21.31 3.59
N ASP A 23 -5.22 22.61 3.43
CA ASP A 23 -3.90 23.13 3.07
C ASP A 23 -3.08 23.56 4.29
N ALA A 24 -3.39 22.98 5.45
CA ALA A 24 -2.68 23.20 6.72
C ALA A 24 -2.49 24.69 7.07
N GLY A 25 -3.48 25.52 6.74
CA GLY A 25 -3.46 26.96 7.02
C GLY A 25 -2.57 27.83 6.13
N LEU A 26 -1.84 27.25 5.17
CA LEU A 26 -0.95 27.97 4.25
C LEU A 26 -1.69 28.96 3.33
N ILE A 27 -2.97 28.70 3.06
CA ILE A 27 -3.84 29.59 2.28
C ILE A 27 -5.22 29.73 2.91
N LYS A 28 -5.99 30.69 2.38
CA LYS A 28 -7.39 30.89 2.75
C LYS A 28 -8.32 30.30 1.70
N ARG A 29 -9.23 29.41 2.13
CA ARG A 29 -10.41 28.97 1.36
C ARG A 29 -11.57 29.96 1.52
N LYS A 30 -12.71 29.63 0.92
CA LYS A 30 -13.97 30.37 1.02
C LYS A 30 -14.94 29.69 1.98
N ALA A 31 -15.98 30.40 2.43
CA ALA A 31 -17.02 29.79 3.27
C ALA A 31 -17.95 28.86 2.47
N ALA A 32 -18.14 29.10 1.16
CA ALA A 32 -18.65 28.09 0.24
C ALA A 32 -17.44 27.35 -0.35
N PHE A 33 -17.32 26.04 -0.13
CA PHE A 33 -16.09 25.31 -0.42
C PHE A 33 -16.33 23.87 -0.81
N VAL A 34 -15.35 23.28 -1.50
CA VAL A 34 -15.13 21.83 -1.55
C VAL A 34 -13.88 21.58 -0.71
N ARG A 35 -13.84 20.48 0.05
CA ARG A 35 -12.72 20.18 0.95
C ARG A 35 -11.39 20.08 0.20
N TYR A 36 -11.40 19.47 -0.99
CA TYR A 36 -10.25 19.37 -1.91
C TYR A 36 -10.73 19.03 -3.32
N ALA A 37 -9.89 19.24 -4.34
CA ALA A 37 -10.31 19.18 -5.75
C ALA A 37 -10.90 17.82 -6.20
N GLN A 38 -10.47 16.71 -5.58
CA GLN A 38 -10.95 15.35 -5.88
C GLN A 38 -11.86 14.78 -4.78
N ALA A 39 -12.54 15.64 -4.01
CA ALA A 39 -13.44 15.18 -2.95
C ALA A 39 -14.53 14.26 -3.52
N VAL A 40 -14.88 13.21 -2.76
CA VAL A 40 -15.97 12.29 -3.10
C VAL A 40 -16.96 12.28 -1.93
N PRO A 41 -18.24 12.66 -2.15
CA PRO A 41 -18.79 13.20 -3.39
C PRO A 41 -18.22 14.61 -3.70
N LEU A 42 -18.04 14.92 -4.98
CA LEU A 42 -17.53 16.24 -5.40
C LEU A 42 -18.68 17.26 -5.31
N LYS A 43 -18.93 17.81 -4.12
CA LYS A 43 -20.03 18.75 -3.88
C LYS A 43 -19.59 19.89 -2.98
N TYR A 44 -20.12 21.08 -3.24
CA TYR A 44 -19.85 22.25 -2.41
C TYR A 44 -20.68 22.20 -1.12
N ALA A 45 -20.04 22.54 0.00
CA ALA A 45 -20.64 22.73 1.30
C ALA A 45 -20.57 24.22 1.71
N LEU A 46 -21.44 24.61 2.64
CA LEU A 46 -21.37 25.91 3.32
C LEU A 46 -20.85 25.70 4.74
N ASP A 47 -19.76 26.39 5.06
CA ASP A 47 -19.20 26.47 6.41
C ASP A 47 -20.13 27.33 7.29
N SER A 48 -20.95 26.68 8.11
CA SER A 48 -21.93 27.33 8.97
C SER A 48 -21.26 28.25 10.01
N GLU A 49 -20.09 27.89 10.50
CA GLU A 49 -19.36 28.62 11.53
C GLU A 49 -18.73 29.92 11.02
N ASN A 50 -18.48 30.03 9.70
CA ASN A 50 -17.82 31.21 9.12
C ASN A 50 -18.70 32.00 8.16
N CYS A 51 -19.76 31.41 7.60
CA CYS A 51 -20.62 32.05 6.62
C CYS A 51 -21.37 33.28 7.18
N ILE A 52 -21.35 34.38 6.42
CA ILE A 52 -22.01 35.64 6.77
C ILE A 52 -23.55 35.50 6.77
N TYR A 53 -24.11 34.59 5.97
CA TYR A 53 -25.55 34.32 6.02
C TYR A 53 -25.95 33.74 7.38
N PHE A 54 -25.26 32.70 7.83
CA PHE A 54 -25.60 32.02 9.09
C PHE A 54 -25.31 32.88 10.33
N LYS A 55 -24.32 33.79 10.25
CA LYS A 55 -24.02 34.74 11.32
C LYS A 55 -24.95 35.95 11.39
N ASN A 56 -25.36 36.50 10.25
CA ASN A 56 -25.99 37.83 10.20
C ASN A 56 -27.25 37.91 9.32
N GLY A 57 -27.60 36.84 8.58
CA GLY A 57 -28.79 36.75 7.71
C GLY A 57 -28.70 37.48 6.37
N LYS A 58 -27.59 38.17 6.04
CA LYS A 58 -27.55 39.15 4.93
C LYS A 58 -26.97 38.64 3.60
N CYS A 59 -26.01 37.72 3.62
CA CYS A 59 -25.24 37.37 2.42
C CYS A 59 -25.88 36.20 1.63
N LYS A 60 -26.42 36.46 0.43
CA LYS A 60 -27.01 35.42 -0.45
C LYS A 60 -26.31 35.26 -1.80
N ALA A 61 -25.03 35.66 -1.89
CA ALA A 61 -24.28 35.63 -3.15
C ALA A 61 -24.21 34.23 -3.77
N CYS A 62 -23.87 33.20 -2.98
CA CYS A 62 -23.78 31.83 -3.48
C CYS A 62 -25.12 31.28 -4.01
N GLU A 63 -26.25 31.64 -3.40
CA GLU A 63 -27.60 31.29 -3.88
C GLU A 63 -27.91 32.01 -5.19
N LYS A 64 -27.69 33.33 -5.26
CA LYS A 64 -27.97 34.16 -6.43
C LYS A 64 -27.25 33.68 -7.70
N PHE A 65 -26.00 33.23 -7.57
CA PHE A 65 -25.18 32.83 -8.71
C PHE A 65 -25.17 31.32 -8.97
N CYS A 66 -25.92 30.52 -8.21
CA CYS A 66 -26.00 29.07 -8.43
C CYS A 66 -26.92 28.76 -9.62
N PRO A 67 -26.39 28.25 -10.76
CA PRO A 67 -27.19 28.05 -11.97
C PRO A 67 -28.27 26.97 -11.82
N THR A 68 -28.09 26.03 -10.88
CA THR A 68 -29.01 24.92 -10.64
C THR A 68 -29.92 25.11 -9.43
N GLY A 69 -29.80 26.24 -8.72
CA GLY A 69 -30.56 26.50 -7.49
C GLY A 69 -30.30 25.44 -6.41
N ALA A 70 -29.05 24.97 -6.28
CA ALA A 70 -28.69 23.89 -5.36
C ALA A 70 -28.51 24.36 -3.90
N ILE A 71 -28.26 25.66 -3.68
CA ILE A 71 -28.03 26.24 -2.35
C ILE A 71 -29.35 26.29 -1.58
N LYS A 72 -29.34 25.74 -0.37
CA LYS A 72 -30.47 25.78 0.58
C LYS A 72 -29.95 26.17 1.95
N PHE A 73 -30.28 27.38 2.39
CA PHE A 73 -29.83 27.88 3.70
C PHE A 73 -30.65 27.37 4.88
N ASP A 74 -31.83 26.81 4.62
CA ASP A 74 -32.76 26.28 5.60
C ASP A 74 -32.61 24.76 5.83
N ASP A 75 -31.64 24.12 5.17
CA ASP A 75 -31.34 22.71 5.38
C ASP A 75 -30.78 22.50 6.80
N LYS A 76 -31.32 21.50 7.51
CA LYS A 76 -31.00 21.26 8.92
C LYS A 76 -30.30 19.92 9.09
N GLN A 77 -29.53 19.81 10.16
CA GLN A 77 -29.04 18.51 10.63
C GLN A 77 -30.22 17.54 10.79
N LYS A 78 -30.04 16.32 10.30
CA LYS A 78 -31.02 15.23 10.39
C LYS A 78 -30.37 14.08 11.13
N ASP A 79 -31.07 13.56 12.11
CA ASP A 79 -30.65 12.37 12.82
C ASP A 79 -31.25 11.15 12.12
N PHE A 80 -30.41 10.16 11.84
CA PHE A 80 -30.81 8.90 11.22
C PHE A 80 -30.54 7.76 12.20
N THR A 81 -31.52 6.89 12.38
CA THR A 81 -31.32 5.64 13.13
C THR A 81 -31.05 4.52 12.14
N ILE A 82 -29.85 3.94 12.20
CA ILE A 82 -29.44 2.80 11.38
C ILE A 82 -29.20 1.61 12.29
N ARG A 83 -29.82 0.47 11.99
CA ARG A 83 -29.59 -0.79 12.70
C ARG A 83 -28.48 -1.55 11.98
N VAL A 84 -27.41 -1.84 12.69
CA VAL A 84 -26.22 -2.54 12.16
C VAL A 84 -25.86 -3.69 13.10
N GLY A 85 -25.34 -4.78 12.54
CA GLY A 85 -24.85 -5.92 13.33
C GLY A 85 -23.38 -5.81 13.75
N SER A 86 -22.59 -5.00 13.04
CA SER A 86 -21.17 -4.76 13.29
C SER A 86 -20.81 -3.30 13.02
N VAL A 87 -19.84 -2.77 13.77
CA VAL A 87 -19.27 -1.43 13.59
C VAL A 87 -17.75 -1.52 13.46
N ILE A 88 -17.17 -0.80 12.50
CA ILE A 88 -15.71 -0.71 12.32
C ILE A 88 -15.29 0.74 12.56
N LEU A 89 -14.39 0.95 13.50
CA LEU A 89 -13.82 2.25 13.84
C LEU A 89 -12.54 2.48 13.01
N SER A 90 -12.61 3.42 12.07
CA SER A 90 -11.53 3.77 11.15
C SER A 90 -11.23 5.27 11.15
N SER A 91 -11.35 5.90 12.33
CA SER A 91 -11.32 7.36 12.50
C SER A 91 -9.98 8.04 12.18
N GLY A 92 -8.92 7.27 11.90
CA GLY A 92 -7.62 7.80 11.51
C GLY A 92 -6.81 8.32 12.68
N CYS A 93 -6.08 9.41 12.47
CA CYS A 93 -5.18 10.03 13.45
C CYS A 93 -5.12 11.55 13.28
N GLU A 94 -4.54 12.19 14.28
CA GLU A 94 -4.25 13.62 14.33
C GLU A 94 -2.73 13.83 14.43
N ALA A 95 -2.19 14.76 13.64
CA ALA A 95 -0.80 15.14 13.72
C ALA A 95 -0.52 15.96 14.99
N TYR A 96 0.67 15.80 15.56
CA TYR A 96 1.12 16.63 16.66
C TYR A 96 1.24 18.09 16.23
N ASP A 97 0.71 19.00 17.04
CA ASP A 97 0.85 20.43 16.85
C ASP A 97 2.08 20.94 17.63
N PRO A 98 3.18 21.32 16.95
CA PRO A 98 4.36 21.86 17.61
C PRO A 98 4.13 23.22 18.27
N GLY A 99 3.02 23.92 17.98
CA GLY A 99 2.62 25.13 18.69
C GLY A 99 2.24 24.92 20.16
N ILE A 100 1.87 23.70 20.55
CA ILE A 100 1.56 23.35 21.96
C ILE A 100 2.80 23.56 22.84
N HIS A 101 3.98 23.22 22.32
CA HIS A 101 5.26 23.40 23.00
C HIS A 101 6.31 23.92 22.01
N ASP A 102 6.24 25.22 21.71
CA ASP A 102 7.01 25.84 20.63
C ASP A 102 8.49 26.12 20.97
N ILE A 103 9.25 25.06 21.25
CA ILE A 103 10.70 25.11 21.45
C ILE A 103 11.48 25.27 20.13
N TYR A 104 10.84 24.92 19.03
CA TYR A 104 11.42 24.97 17.69
C TYR A 104 11.20 26.31 16.99
N GLY A 105 10.36 27.20 17.51
CA GLY A 105 10.05 28.49 16.87
C GLY A 105 9.10 28.37 15.68
N TYR A 106 8.29 27.32 15.62
CA TYR A 106 7.24 27.09 14.62
C TYR A 106 6.29 28.30 14.51
N GLY A 107 5.86 28.88 15.63
CA GLY A 107 5.00 30.07 15.62
C GLY A 107 5.75 31.39 15.35
N LYS A 108 7.07 31.36 15.16
CA LYS A 108 7.94 32.54 15.06
C LYS A 108 8.51 32.77 13.67
N SER A 109 8.44 31.79 12.78
CA SER A 109 8.98 31.90 11.42
C SER A 109 8.12 31.11 10.44
N ASP A 110 7.72 31.74 9.34
CA ASP A 110 6.98 31.10 8.25
C ASP A 110 7.83 30.02 7.53
N ASN A 111 9.16 30.04 7.70
CA ASN A 111 10.07 29.07 7.10
C ASN A 111 10.29 27.82 7.98
N ILE A 112 9.67 27.75 9.16
CA ILE A 112 9.60 26.53 9.95
C ILE A 112 8.21 25.93 9.74
N VAL A 113 8.16 24.81 9.03
CA VAL A 113 6.91 24.15 8.66
C VAL A 113 6.86 22.74 9.23
N THR A 114 5.67 22.19 9.42
CA THR A 114 5.44 20.78 9.68
C THR A 114 5.60 19.96 8.39
N SER A 115 5.82 18.66 8.54
CA SER A 115 5.82 17.73 7.40
C SER A 115 4.49 17.74 6.64
N LEU A 116 3.35 17.92 7.33
CA LEU A 116 2.05 18.03 6.64
C LEU A 116 1.93 19.32 5.81
N GLU A 117 2.39 20.46 6.33
CA GLU A 117 2.45 21.69 5.55
C GLU A 117 3.36 21.51 4.33
N PHE A 118 4.54 20.91 4.53
CA PHE A 118 5.48 20.66 3.44
C PHE A 118 4.92 19.72 2.35
N GLU A 119 4.18 18.68 2.73
CA GLU A 119 3.43 17.84 1.78
C GLU A 119 2.41 18.66 0.97
N ARG A 120 1.71 19.60 1.61
CA ARG A 120 0.80 20.50 0.89
C ARG A 120 1.56 21.42 -0.05
N MET A 121 2.71 21.96 0.36
CA MET A 121 3.55 22.82 -0.49
C MET A 121 3.96 22.11 -1.79
N LEU A 122 4.42 20.85 -1.70
CA LEU A 122 4.84 20.05 -2.85
C LEU A 122 3.69 19.42 -3.64
N SER A 123 2.47 19.46 -3.12
CA SER A 123 1.31 18.91 -3.82
C SER A 123 0.94 19.74 -5.04
N ALA A 124 0.71 19.06 -6.18
CA ALA A 124 0.22 19.72 -7.40
C ALA A 124 -1.16 20.39 -7.23
N SER A 125 -2.00 19.88 -6.32
CA SER A 125 -3.27 20.52 -5.91
C SER A 125 -3.12 21.38 -4.65
N GLY A 126 -1.89 21.64 -4.23
CA GLY A 126 -1.53 22.42 -3.07
C GLY A 126 -1.49 23.92 -3.32
N PRO A 127 -1.24 24.71 -2.26
CA PRO A 127 -1.24 26.17 -2.31
C PRO A 127 -0.24 26.77 -3.31
N TYR A 128 0.85 26.06 -3.60
CA TYR A 128 1.91 26.52 -4.50
C TYR A 128 1.97 25.73 -5.81
N GLY A 129 0.93 24.92 -6.13
CA GLY A 129 0.87 24.17 -7.38
C GLY A 129 1.99 23.13 -7.56
N GLY A 130 2.64 22.72 -6.47
CA GLY A 130 3.80 21.83 -6.47
C GLY A 130 5.16 22.52 -6.57
N HIS A 131 5.21 23.87 -6.65
CA HIS A 131 6.49 24.59 -6.66
C HIS A 131 7.12 24.63 -5.27
N LEU A 132 8.40 24.22 -5.18
CA LEU A 132 9.18 24.28 -3.95
C LEU A 132 9.60 25.73 -3.66
N VAL A 133 8.91 26.38 -2.72
CA VAL A 133 9.14 27.78 -2.36
C VAL A 133 9.13 27.98 -0.85
N ARG A 134 9.90 28.96 -0.36
CA ARG A 134 9.85 29.43 1.02
C ARG A 134 8.49 30.11 1.30
N PRO A 135 7.80 29.78 2.39
CA PRO A 135 6.52 30.41 2.69
C PRO A 135 6.62 31.93 2.93
N SER A 136 7.71 32.40 3.53
CA SER A 136 7.97 33.83 3.82
C SER A 136 8.01 34.72 2.57
N ASP A 137 8.85 34.39 1.59
CA ASP A 137 9.16 35.28 0.46
C ASP A 137 8.95 34.66 -0.93
N LYS A 138 8.47 33.41 -0.98
CA LYS A 138 8.19 32.64 -2.20
C LYS A 138 9.42 32.38 -3.08
N LYS A 139 10.65 32.57 -2.57
CA LYS A 139 11.87 32.19 -3.29
C LYS A 139 12.13 30.69 -3.15
N GLU A 140 12.87 30.13 -4.10
CA GLU A 140 13.27 28.72 -4.08
C GLU A 140 14.36 28.50 -3.01
N PRO A 141 14.20 27.53 -2.10
CA PRO A 141 15.20 27.22 -1.07
C PRO A 141 16.40 26.52 -1.70
N LYS A 142 17.60 26.79 -1.16
CA LYS A 142 18.84 26.08 -1.52
C LYS A 142 19.19 25.00 -0.51
N LYS A 143 18.64 25.08 0.71
CA LYS A 143 19.00 24.21 1.82
C LYS A 143 17.84 23.93 2.78
N ILE A 144 17.50 22.66 2.99
CA ILE A 144 16.36 22.24 3.83
C ILE A 144 16.79 21.21 4.88
N ALA A 145 16.32 21.40 6.12
CA ALA A 145 16.50 20.44 7.21
C ALA A 145 15.17 19.76 7.57
N TRP A 146 15.19 18.46 7.84
CA TRP A 146 14.08 17.73 8.47
C TRP A 146 14.48 17.31 9.88
N LEU A 147 13.65 17.64 10.86
CA LEU A 147 13.85 17.25 12.26
C LEU A 147 12.94 16.08 12.61
N GLN A 148 13.52 14.95 13.00
CA GLN A 148 12.76 13.75 13.34
C GLN A 148 12.21 13.78 14.77
N CYS A 149 11.18 12.95 15.00
CA CYS A 149 10.59 12.69 16.32
C CYS A 149 9.94 13.92 16.98
N ILE A 150 9.34 14.82 16.21
CA ILE A 150 8.65 15.99 16.76
C ILE A 150 7.31 15.55 17.36
N GLY A 151 7.15 15.71 18.68
CA GLY A 151 5.99 15.23 19.43
C GLY A 151 5.91 13.70 19.59
N SER A 152 7.02 13.00 19.41
CA SER A 152 7.12 11.54 19.56
C SER A 152 8.44 11.15 20.21
N ARG A 153 8.47 10.02 20.94
CA ARG A 153 9.65 9.58 21.70
C ARG A 153 10.16 10.69 22.63
N ASP A 154 9.23 11.39 23.27
CA ASP A 154 9.49 12.55 24.14
C ASP A 154 8.43 12.60 25.26
N GLU A 155 8.73 13.35 26.32
CA GLU A 155 7.93 13.44 27.55
C GLU A 155 7.52 14.88 27.91
N HIS A 156 7.86 15.85 27.06
CA HIS A 156 7.39 17.23 27.26
C HIS A 156 5.86 17.34 27.09
N ILE A 157 5.32 18.48 27.50
CA ILE A 157 3.88 18.78 27.46
C ILE A 157 3.34 18.58 26.03
N GLY A 158 2.33 17.72 25.89
CA GLY A 158 1.69 17.41 24.60
C GLY A 158 2.41 16.34 23.76
N ALA A 159 3.66 16.01 24.08
CA ALA A 159 4.39 14.95 23.40
C ALA A 159 3.90 13.55 23.78
N ARG A 160 4.31 12.58 22.98
CA ARG A 160 3.97 11.17 23.16
C ARG A 160 5.23 10.34 23.36
N GLY A 161 5.18 9.42 24.32
CA GLY A 161 6.30 8.52 24.66
C GLY A 161 6.63 7.49 23.58
N TYR A 162 5.71 7.25 22.64
CA TYR A 162 5.85 6.25 21.59
C TYR A 162 6.45 6.79 20.28
N CYS A 163 6.79 5.87 19.37
CA CYS A 163 7.24 6.20 18.02
C CYS A 163 6.06 6.27 17.04
N SER A 164 5.97 7.32 16.23
CA SER A 164 4.89 7.47 15.25
C SER A 164 5.02 6.58 14.00
N SER A 165 6.02 5.70 13.93
CA SER A 165 6.26 4.68 12.89
C SER A 165 6.53 5.17 11.46
N VAL A 166 6.04 6.34 11.06
CA VAL A 166 6.03 6.80 9.66
C VAL A 166 6.99 7.96 9.36
N CYS A 167 7.44 8.69 10.39
CA CYS A 167 8.16 9.96 10.24
C CYS A 167 9.51 9.86 9.54
N CYS A 168 10.28 8.81 9.83
CA CYS A 168 11.54 8.59 9.12
C CYS A 168 11.32 8.38 7.62
N THR A 169 10.28 7.63 7.24
CA THR A 169 10.04 7.27 5.85
C THR A 169 9.46 8.42 5.04
N TYR A 170 8.49 9.18 5.59
CA TYR A 170 7.97 10.34 4.86
C TYR A 170 9.00 11.46 4.74
N ALA A 171 9.90 11.65 5.71
CA ALA A 171 10.93 12.67 5.60
C ALA A 171 11.96 12.35 4.51
N ILE A 172 12.33 11.07 4.35
CA ILE A 172 13.14 10.61 3.22
C ILE A 172 12.41 10.89 1.91
N LYS A 173 11.11 10.57 1.84
CA LYS A 173 10.27 10.84 0.67
C LYS A 173 10.20 12.32 0.33
N GLU A 174 9.89 13.16 1.30
CA GLU A 174 9.83 14.61 1.15
C GLU A 174 11.18 15.19 0.69
N ALA A 175 12.30 14.74 1.26
CA ALA A 175 13.63 15.20 0.87
C ALA A 175 14.00 14.78 -0.56
N MET A 176 13.65 13.55 -0.99
CA MET A 176 13.83 13.12 -2.37
C MET A 176 12.95 13.92 -3.34
N LEU A 177 11.66 14.08 -3.04
CA LEU A 177 10.73 14.86 -3.86
C LEU A 177 11.12 16.33 -3.94
N ALA A 178 11.62 16.92 -2.85
CA ALA A 178 12.12 18.29 -2.85
C ALA A 178 13.30 18.45 -3.83
N LYS A 179 14.22 17.48 -3.87
CA LYS A 179 15.31 17.49 -4.87
C LYS A 179 14.79 17.34 -6.29
N GLU A 180 13.77 16.51 -6.52
CA GLU A 180 13.14 16.34 -7.84
C GLU A 180 12.40 17.61 -8.31
N HIS A 181 11.82 18.37 -7.38
CA HIS A 181 11.10 19.61 -7.66
C HIS A 181 12.00 20.86 -7.71
N SER A 182 13.25 20.75 -7.28
CA SER A 182 14.23 21.84 -7.27
C SER A 182 14.86 22.01 -8.66
N LYS A 183 14.95 23.23 -9.15
CA LYS A 183 15.61 23.57 -10.43
C LYS A 183 17.13 23.59 -10.30
N GLU A 184 17.62 23.83 -9.09
CA GLU A 184 19.03 23.93 -8.76
C GLU A 184 19.44 22.83 -7.76
N PRO A 185 20.74 22.52 -7.61
CA PRO A 185 21.19 21.57 -6.59
C PRO A 185 20.72 21.96 -5.17
N LEU A 186 19.94 21.08 -4.54
CA LEU A 186 19.36 21.27 -3.20
C LEU A 186 20.13 20.48 -2.14
N ASP A 187 20.63 21.17 -1.10
CA ASP A 187 21.21 20.53 0.09
C ASP A 187 20.08 20.12 1.05
N THR A 188 20.04 18.84 1.42
CA THR A 188 19.01 18.28 2.29
C THR A 188 19.65 17.53 3.45
N ALA A 189 19.23 17.82 4.67
CA ALA A 189 19.69 17.14 5.88
C ALA A 189 18.52 16.60 6.71
N ILE A 190 18.60 15.35 7.15
CA ILE A 190 17.65 14.72 8.07
C ILE A 190 18.36 14.52 9.42
N PHE A 191 17.88 15.22 10.44
CA PHE A 191 18.37 15.14 11.81
C PHE A 191 17.57 14.11 12.60
N TYR A 192 18.23 13.08 13.12
CA TYR A 192 17.56 11.90 13.69
C TYR A 192 18.20 11.36 14.98
N MET A 193 17.42 10.54 15.70
CA MET A 193 17.92 9.69 16.79
C MET A 193 18.23 8.28 16.27
N ASP A 194 17.22 7.59 15.72
CA ASP A 194 17.34 6.28 15.06
C ASP A 194 16.53 6.30 13.76
N ILE A 195 17.07 5.75 12.67
CA ILE A 195 16.31 5.58 11.43
C ILE A 195 15.49 4.29 11.49
N ARG A 196 14.15 4.44 11.47
CA ARG A 196 13.18 3.34 11.65
C ARG A 196 12.45 2.92 10.37
N THR A 197 13.21 2.63 9.32
CA THR A 197 12.72 2.16 8.01
C THR A 197 12.46 0.64 8.00
N HIS A 198 11.46 0.22 8.77
CA HIS A 198 11.21 -1.19 9.12
C HIS A 198 10.24 -1.94 8.18
N GLY A 199 9.53 -1.24 7.29
CA GLY A 199 8.64 -1.85 6.30
C GLY A 199 9.39 -2.59 5.19
N LYS A 200 8.66 -3.41 4.42
CA LYS A 200 9.21 -4.08 3.23
C LYS A 200 9.79 -3.04 2.27
N ASP A 201 11.01 -3.28 1.80
CA ASP A 201 11.80 -2.39 0.93
C ASP A 201 12.15 -1.00 1.48
N PHE A 202 11.79 -0.67 2.74
CA PHE A 202 12.08 0.66 3.31
C PHE A 202 13.56 0.86 3.63
N GLU A 203 14.32 -0.20 3.92
CA GLU A 203 15.78 -0.08 4.07
C GLU A 203 16.46 0.24 2.74
N ARG A 204 16.04 -0.41 1.65
CA ARG A 204 16.49 -0.05 0.30
C ARG A 204 16.12 1.40 -0.02
N TYR A 205 14.91 1.82 0.34
CA TYR A 205 14.48 3.22 0.16
C TYR A 205 15.37 4.21 0.93
N PHE A 206 15.77 3.88 2.16
CA PHE A 206 16.73 4.66 2.93
C PHE A 206 18.11 4.71 2.26
N ASN A 207 18.64 3.57 1.80
CA ASN A 207 19.93 3.50 1.10
C ASN A 207 19.90 4.36 -0.17
N ARG A 208 18.82 4.29 -0.97
CA ARG A 208 18.64 5.17 -2.14
C ARG A 208 18.63 6.65 -1.77
N GLY A 209 17.91 7.02 -0.71
CA GLY A 209 17.91 8.40 -0.20
C GLY A 209 19.30 8.88 0.19
N LYS A 210 20.10 8.03 0.84
CA LYS A 210 21.46 8.35 1.30
C LYS A 210 22.47 8.37 0.15
N ASP A 211 22.56 7.28 -0.60
CA ASP A 211 23.67 6.97 -1.50
C ASP A 211 23.41 7.47 -2.92
N GLU A 212 22.15 7.46 -3.40
CA GLU A 212 21.78 7.95 -4.75
C GLU A 212 21.35 9.42 -4.74
N ALA A 213 20.44 9.80 -3.83
CA ALA A 213 19.90 11.16 -3.77
C ALA A 213 20.79 12.14 -2.97
N GLY A 214 21.80 11.63 -2.26
CA GLY A 214 22.76 12.45 -1.50
C GLY A 214 22.12 13.18 -0.32
N ILE A 215 21.11 12.60 0.34
CA ILE A 215 20.51 13.15 1.56
C ILE A 215 21.48 12.93 2.72
N ARG A 216 21.82 13.99 3.45
CA ARG A 216 22.66 13.90 4.65
C ARG A 216 21.83 13.40 5.82
N PHE A 217 22.27 12.32 6.48
CA PHE A 217 21.65 11.83 7.70
C PHE A 217 22.52 12.21 8.89
N VAL A 218 22.07 13.15 9.71
CA VAL A 218 22.83 13.69 10.83
C VAL A 218 22.23 13.16 12.14
N LYS A 219 22.97 12.31 12.86
CA LYS A 219 22.47 11.74 14.12
C LYS A 219 22.60 12.75 15.27
N SER A 220 21.64 13.66 15.38
CA SER A 220 21.54 14.60 16.49
C SER A 220 20.07 14.94 16.74
N LYS A 221 19.66 14.93 18.02
CA LYS A 221 18.37 15.49 18.44
C LYS A 221 18.53 17.00 18.58
N ILE A 222 17.80 17.76 17.78
CA ILE A 222 17.85 19.23 17.83
C ILE A 222 17.02 19.73 19.02
N SER A 223 17.60 20.64 19.80
CA SER A 223 16.99 21.24 20.98
C SER A 223 16.12 22.46 20.66
N ASN A 224 16.58 23.29 19.73
CA ASN A 224 15.93 24.55 19.36
C ASN A 224 16.42 25.02 17.99
N ILE A 225 15.65 25.91 17.37
CA ILE A 225 16.01 26.62 16.13
C ILE A 225 16.06 28.11 16.46
N VAL A 226 17.03 28.82 15.89
CA VAL A 226 17.16 30.27 16.06
C VAL A 226 17.03 30.93 14.69
N PRO A 227 15.96 31.71 14.43
CA PRO A 227 15.87 32.53 13.23
C PRO A 227 17.00 33.57 13.23
N VAL A 228 17.69 33.75 12.09
CA VAL A 228 18.85 34.65 11.94
C VAL A 228 18.80 35.47 10.65
N GLY A 229 19.26 36.72 10.74
CA GLY A 229 19.43 37.65 9.62
C GLY A 229 18.13 38.24 9.06
N ASP A 230 18.27 39.13 8.06
CA ASP A 230 17.14 39.78 7.37
C ASP A 230 16.45 38.84 6.36
N ASP A 231 17.12 37.76 5.93
CA ASP A 231 16.62 36.76 4.98
C ASP A 231 15.81 35.62 5.63
N GLU A 232 15.48 35.75 6.92
CA GLU A 232 14.72 34.77 7.72
C GLU A 232 15.23 33.32 7.63
N LYS A 233 16.56 33.15 7.65
CA LYS A 233 17.19 31.82 7.71
C LYS A 233 17.06 31.21 9.10
N GLN A 234 17.18 29.89 9.16
CA GLN A 234 16.98 29.10 10.36
C GLN A 234 18.30 28.46 10.81
N LEU A 235 18.88 28.95 11.91
CA LEU A 235 20.13 28.42 12.46
C LEU A 235 19.86 27.20 13.35
N ILE A 236 20.53 26.10 13.03
CA ILE A 236 20.51 24.87 13.83
C ILE A 236 21.91 24.65 14.41
N ARG A 237 21.95 24.37 15.73
CA ARG A 237 23.16 23.98 16.44
C ARG A 237 23.10 22.51 16.81
N TYR A 238 24.12 21.75 16.44
CA TYR A 238 24.16 20.31 16.69
C TYR A 238 25.58 19.80 16.90
N ILE A 239 25.69 18.55 17.33
CA ILE A 239 26.96 17.83 17.45
C ILE A 239 27.04 16.86 16.27
N ASP A 240 28.09 16.95 15.48
CA ASP A 240 28.32 16.03 14.36
C ASP A 240 28.86 14.67 14.83
N GLU A 241 29.02 13.72 13.90
CA GLU A 241 29.53 12.39 14.21
C GLU A 241 30.99 12.38 14.74
N THR A 242 31.72 13.49 14.55
CA THR A 242 33.07 13.68 15.11
C THR A 242 33.05 14.25 16.53
N GLY A 243 31.87 14.54 17.08
CA GLY A 243 31.71 15.18 18.38
C GLY A 243 31.95 16.69 18.35
N LYS A 244 32.09 17.30 17.16
CA LYS A 244 32.31 18.74 17.03
C LYS A 244 30.98 19.48 17.04
N LYS A 245 30.95 20.64 17.70
CA LYS A 245 29.81 21.56 17.62
C LYS A 245 29.78 22.22 16.25
N VAL A 246 28.64 22.13 15.57
CA VAL A 246 28.39 22.73 14.27
C VAL A 246 27.22 23.70 14.39
N GLU A 247 27.35 24.85 13.73
CA GLU A 247 26.26 25.79 13.50
C GLU A 247 26.02 25.85 11.99
N GLU A 248 24.78 25.64 11.58
CA GLU A 248 24.41 25.53 10.17
C GLU A 248 23.08 26.26 9.90
N GLU A 249 23.06 27.10 8.87
CA GLU A 249 21.87 27.83 8.44
C GLU A 249 21.08 27.06 7.37
N PHE A 250 19.75 27.10 7.48
CA PHE A 250 18.82 26.48 6.55
C PHE A 250 17.78 27.49 6.06
N ASP A 251 17.32 27.32 4.82
CA ASP A 251 16.28 28.15 4.22
C ASP A 251 14.89 27.74 4.68
N ILE A 252 14.67 26.43 4.88
CA ILE A 252 13.44 25.85 5.44
C ILE A 252 13.82 24.79 6.46
N VAL A 253 13.08 24.72 7.56
CA VAL A 253 13.14 23.59 8.49
C VAL A 253 11.78 22.91 8.54
N VAL A 254 11.76 21.61 8.28
CA VAL A 254 10.58 20.74 8.30
C VAL A 254 10.56 19.94 9.59
N LEU A 255 9.55 20.18 10.42
CA LEU A 255 9.28 19.45 11.65
C LEU A 255 8.51 18.17 11.30
N SER A 256 9.17 17.02 11.41
CA SER A 256 8.54 15.73 11.16
C SER A 256 7.63 15.35 12.34
N VAL A 257 6.39 15.84 12.30
CA VAL A 257 5.39 15.72 13.37
C VAL A 257 4.82 14.31 13.52
N GLY A 258 4.69 13.87 14.77
CA GLY A 258 4.12 12.57 15.12
C GLY A 258 2.60 12.48 14.94
N LEU A 259 2.05 11.27 15.10
CA LEU A 259 0.62 10.95 15.01
C LEU A 259 0.05 10.60 16.39
N GLY A 260 -1.24 10.85 16.60
CA GLY A 260 -1.99 10.41 17.77
C GLY A 260 -3.50 10.43 17.55
N VAL A 261 -4.25 10.34 18.64
CA VAL A 261 -5.72 10.22 18.60
C VAL A 261 -6.36 11.56 18.90
N SER A 262 -7.31 11.98 18.05
CA SER A 262 -8.01 13.26 18.23
C SER A 262 -9.02 13.19 19.38
N LYS A 263 -9.35 14.36 19.94
CA LYS A 263 -10.32 14.46 21.03
C LYS A 263 -11.71 13.92 20.64
N GLU A 264 -12.15 14.14 19.40
CA GLU A 264 -13.43 13.65 18.90
C GLU A 264 -13.50 12.12 18.91
N VAL A 265 -12.37 11.47 18.58
CA VAL A 265 -12.26 10.00 18.58
C VAL A 265 -12.24 9.46 20.01
N ILE A 266 -11.58 10.15 20.93
CA ILE A 266 -11.60 9.81 22.36
C ILE A 266 -13.04 9.89 22.90
N ASP A 267 -13.74 10.98 22.61
CA ASP A 267 -15.13 11.18 23.04
C ASP A 267 -16.09 10.16 22.41
N LEU A 268 -15.82 9.73 21.17
CA LEU A 268 -16.57 8.66 20.50
C LEU A 268 -16.32 7.31 21.18
N ALA A 269 -15.06 6.97 21.44
CA ALA A 269 -14.68 5.72 22.10
C ALA A 269 -15.30 5.61 23.51
N ASN A 270 -15.33 6.71 24.27
CA ASN A 270 -16.00 6.76 25.58
C ASN A 270 -17.52 6.56 25.47
N ARG A 271 -18.16 7.15 24.45
CA ARG A 271 -19.61 6.98 24.21
C ARG A 271 -19.97 5.55 23.81
N ILE A 272 -19.09 4.90 23.06
CA ILE A 272 -19.26 3.49 22.63
C ILE A 272 -18.94 2.53 23.79
N GLY A 273 -17.95 2.86 24.63
CA GLY A 273 -17.51 2.04 25.75
C GLY A 273 -16.40 1.03 25.40
N ILE A 274 -15.52 1.34 24.43
CA ILE A 274 -14.35 0.51 24.14
C ILE A 274 -13.15 0.87 25.02
N GLU A 275 -12.34 -0.12 25.36
CA GLU A 275 -11.08 0.08 26.08
C GLU A 275 -10.03 0.72 25.20
N ARG A 276 -9.19 1.55 25.83
CA ARG A 276 -8.10 2.27 25.18
C ARG A 276 -6.82 2.09 25.99
N ASP A 277 -5.69 2.14 25.31
CA ASP A 277 -4.39 2.12 25.97
C ASP A 277 -4.07 3.48 26.65
N GLN A 278 -2.90 3.55 27.29
CA GLN A 278 -2.44 4.77 27.97
C GLN A 278 -2.24 5.99 27.04
N TYR A 279 -2.18 5.77 25.73
CA TYR A 279 -2.07 6.81 24.71
C TYR A 279 -3.39 7.09 23.98
N ASN A 280 -4.48 6.48 24.43
CA ASN A 280 -5.83 6.58 23.90
C ASN A 280 -6.10 5.84 22.57
N PHE A 281 -5.17 5.01 22.09
CA PHE A 281 -5.46 4.12 20.96
C PHE A 281 -6.41 3.00 21.39
N ALA A 282 -7.17 2.44 20.45
CA ALA A 282 -8.05 1.31 20.75
C ALA A 282 -7.22 0.10 21.18
N SER A 283 -7.61 -0.53 22.30
CA SER A 283 -6.93 -1.73 22.81
C SER A 283 -7.23 -2.94 21.92
N SER A 284 -6.19 -3.69 21.58
CA SER A 284 -6.24 -4.93 20.77
C SER A 284 -5.21 -5.94 21.32
N THR A 285 -5.30 -7.21 20.89
CA THR A 285 -4.32 -8.25 21.27
C THR A 285 -3.59 -8.79 20.04
N SER A 286 -2.43 -9.41 20.21
CA SER A 286 -1.62 -9.88 19.09
C SER A 286 -2.29 -10.99 18.29
N PHE A 287 -3.13 -11.81 18.93
CA PHE A 287 -3.91 -12.85 18.26
C PHE A 287 -5.27 -12.36 17.73
N LYS A 288 -5.70 -11.15 18.11
CA LYS A 288 -6.97 -10.53 17.68
C LYS A 288 -6.75 -9.03 17.34
N PRO A 289 -5.89 -8.72 16.34
CA PRO A 289 -5.34 -7.37 16.15
C PRO A 289 -6.37 -6.31 15.70
N VAL A 290 -7.54 -6.71 15.20
CA VAL A 290 -8.59 -5.80 14.71
C VAL A 290 -9.88 -5.83 15.55
N LYS A 291 -9.89 -6.60 16.65
CA LYS A 291 -11.02 -6.65 17.59
C LYS A 291 -10.80 -5.66 18.72
N THR A 292 -11.87 -4.98 19.14
CA THR A 292 -11.86 -4.17 20.36
C THR A 292 -12.26 -5.01 21.58
N SER A 293 -12.27 -4.41 22.76
CA SER A 293 -12.79 -5.04 23.98
C SER A 293 -14.31 -5.33 23.92
N LEU A 294 -15.06 -4.69 23.01
CA LEU A 294 -16.50 -4.88 22.89
C LEU A 294 -16.85 -5.74 21.66
N PRO A 295 -17.53 -6.89 21.84
CA PRO A 295 -18.00 -7.72 20.72
C PRO A 295 -18.88 -6.94 19.73
N GLY A 296 -18.71 -7.21 18.43
CA GLY A 296 -19.42 -6.49 17.36
C GLY A 296 -18.78 -5.15 16.98
N ILE A 297 -17.76 -4.69 17.71
CA ILE A 297 -17.01 -3.46 17.41
C ILE A 297 -15.55 -3.80 17.10
N PHE A 298 -15.11 -3.34 15.94
CA PHE A 298 -13.79 -3.59 15.37
C PHE A 298 -13.05 -2.29 15.16
N VAL A 299 -11.73 -2.36 15.02
CA VAL A 299 -10.87 -1.20 14.77
C VAL A 299 -9.87 -1.50 13.66
N CYS A 300 -9.51 -0.48 12.87
CA CYS A 300 -8.43 -0.57 11.91
C CYS A 300 -7.72 0.76 11.71
N GLY A 301 -6.51 0.70 11.14
CA GLY A 301 -5.77 1.88 10.74
C GLY A 301 -5.18 2.63 11.94
N ALA A 302 -4.98 3.92 11.76
CA ALA A 302 -4.19 4.72 12.70
C ALA A 302 -4.84 4.93 14.09
N PHE A 303 -6.10 4.51 14.29
CA PHE A 303 -6.76 4.52 15.60
C PHE A 303 -6.35 3.32 16.49
N GLU A 304 -5.90 2.20 15.91
CA GLU A 304 -5.35 1.09 16.69
C GLU A 304 -3.89 1.35 17.12
N ALA A 305 -3.09 1.98 16.25
CA ALA A 305 -1.72 2.39 16.53
C ALA A 305 -1.16 3.26 15.39
N PRO A 306 -0.08 4.04 15.59
CA PRO A 306 0.61 4.75 14.51
C PRO A 306 1.19 3.80 13.46
N LYS A 307 0.77 3.93 12.22
CA LYS A 307 1.15 3.05 11.11
C LYS A 307 1.01 3.72 9.75
N ASP A 308 1.56 3.07 8.73
CA ASP A 308 1.53 3.54 7.36
C ASP A 308 0.26 3.09 6.59
N ILE A 309 0.21 3.49 5.32
CA ILE A 309 -0.92 3.18 4.42
C ILE A 309 -1.05 1.68 4.16
N PRO A 310 0.02 0.95 3.75
CA PRO A 310 -0.07 -0.50 3.55
C PRO A 310 -0.66 -1.24 4.75
N GLN A 311 -0.16 -0.97 5.97
CA GLN A 311 -0.67 -1.62 7.17
C GLN A 311 -2.12 -1.24 7.48
N SER A 312 -2.50 0.03 7.26
CA SER A 312 -3.89 0.48 7.43
C SER A 312 -4.86 -0.20 6.47
N VAL A 313 -4.44 -0.45 5.22
CA VAL A 313 -5.25 -1.15 4.20
C VAL A 313 -5.38 -2.63 4.53
N ILE A 314 -4.31 -3.26 5.02
CA ILE A 314 -4.33 -4.63 5.53
C ILE A 314 -5.35 -4.76 6.66
N GLU A 315 -5.24 -3.93 7.70
CA GLU A 315 -6.16 -3.98 8.85
C GLU A 315 -7.60 -3.65 8.47
N SER A 316 -7.82 -2.75 7.52
CA SER A 316 -9.17 -2.44 7.04
C SER A 316 -9.81 -3.65 6.35
N SER A 317 -9.03 -4.39 5.57
CA SER A 317 -9.49 -5.64 4.94
C SER A 317 -9.74 -6.72 5.99
N ALA A 318 -8.84 -6.85 6.98
CA ALA A 318 -9.01 -7.80 8.08
C ALA A 318 -10.25 -7.48 8.94
N ALA A 319 -10.45 -6.22 9.33
CA ALA A 319 -11.61 -5.78 10.10
C ALA A 319 -12.92 -6.01 9.35
N ALA A 320 -12.95 -5.78 8.02
CA ALA A 320 -14.10 -6.12 7.19
C ALA A 320 -14.39 -7.63 7.17
N GLY A 321 -13.35 -8.46 7.12
CA GLY A 321 -13.47 -9.92 7.23
C GLY A 321 -14.02 -10.38 8.56
N VAL A 322 -13.44 -9.91 9.66
CA VAL A 322 -13.89 -10.27 11.02
C VAL A 322 -15.31 -9.75 11.30
N ALA A 323 -15.65 -8.55 10.83
CA ALA A 323 -17.01 -8.03 10.94
C ALA A 323 -18.01 -8.86 10.11
N GLY A 324 -17.59 -9.30 8.92
CA GLY A 324 -18.42 -10.11 8.04
C GLY A 324 -18.66 -11.54 8.55
N SER A 325 -17.72 -12.13 9.31
CA SER A 325 -17.91 -13.48 9.86
C SER A 325 -19.03 -13.53 10.90
N SER A 326 -19.29 -12.40 11.57
CA SER A 326 -20.43 -12.26 12.49
C SER A 326 -21.77 -12.06 11.74
N LEU A 327 -21.75 -11.90 10.42
CA LEU A 327 -22.91 -11.54 9.59
C LEU A 327 -23.18 -12.55 8.46
N VAL A 328 -22.58 -13.74 8.51
CA VAL A 328 -22.69 -14.76 7.44
C VAL A 328 -24.14 -15.15 7.17
N GLU A 329 -24.94 -15.36 8.21
CA GLU A 329 -26.37 -15.72 8.09
C GLU A 329 -27.20 -14.61 7.43
N SER A 330 -26.76 -13.35 7.55
CA SER A 330 -27.41 -12.19 6.95
C SER A 330 -26.88 -11.84 5.56
N ARG A 331 -25.90 -12.60 5.03
CA ARG A 331 -25.33 -12.34 3.71
C ARG A 331 -26.43 -12.37 2.65
N TRP A 332 -26.41 -11.39 1.74
CA TRP A 332 -27.39 -11.20 0.65
C TRP A 332 -28.80 -10.73 1.05
N THR A 333 -29.13 -10.64 2.34
CA THR A 333 -30.49 -10.24 2.79
C THR A 333 -30.89 -8.81 2.40
N LEU A 334 -29.92 -7.92 2.18
CA LEU A 334 -30.13 -6.51 1.78
C LEU A 334 -29.50 -6.19 0.42
N THR A 335 -29.16 -7.20 -0.37
CA THR A 335 -28.57 -6.98 -1.70
C THR A 335 -29.59 -6.41 -2.66
N LYS A 336 -29.20 -5.34 -3.35
CA LYS A 336 -29.99 -4.74 -4.43
C LYS A 336 -29.37 -5.15 -5.75
N THR A 337 -30.17 -5.69 -6.65
CA THR A 337 -29.74 -5.93 -8.03
C THR A 337 -29.61 -4.58 -8.74
N LYS A 338 -28.42 -4.27 -9.27
CA LYS A 338 -28.23 -3.10 -10.14
C LYS A 338 -29.10 -3.31 -11.38
N GLU A 339 -29.86 -2.29 -11.77
CA GLU A 339 -30.59 -2.32 -13.05
C GLU A 339 -29.56 -2.47 -14.17
N ILE A 340 -29.62 -3.59 -14.89
CA ILE A 340 -28.74 -3.84 -16.04
C ILE A 340 -29.32 -3.03 -17.18
N ILE A 341 -28.58 -2.02 -17.63
CA ILE A 341 -28.94 -1.26 -18.81
C ILE A 341 -28.72 -2.17 -20.01
N GLU A 342 -29.76 -2.37 -20.81
CA GLU A 342 -29.69 -3.18 -22.01
C GLU A 342 -28.69 -2.57 -23.00
N GLU A 343 -27.80 -3.40 -23.53
CA GLU A 343 -26.83 -2.98 -24.53
C GLU A 343 -27.55 -2.69 -25.85
N ILE A 344 -27.29 -1.50 -26.39
CA ILE A 344 -27.81 -1.07 -27.69
C ILE A 344 -27.06 -1.84 -28.78
N ASP A 345 -27.80 -2.53 -29.63
CA ASP A 345 -27.23 -3.17 -30.82
C ASP A 345 -26.88 -2.11 -31.87
N ILE A 346 -25.58 -1.95 -32.10
CA ILE A 346 -25.00 -0.98 -33.03
C ILE A 346 -24.45 -1.65 -34.30
N ARG A 347 -24.73 -2.93 -34.52
CA ARG A 347 -24.24 -3.67 -35.70
C ARG A 347 -24.80 -3.04 -36.98
N GLY A 348 -23.91 -2.72 -37.91
CA GLY A 348 -24.27 -2.08 -39.18
C GLY A 348 -24.39 -0.55 -39.12
N GLU A 349 -24.21 0.07 -37.96
CA GLU A 349 -24.12 1.53 -37.85
C GLU A 349 -22.71 2.06 -38.17
N PRO A 350 -22.57 3.25 -38.80
CA PRO A 350 -21.27 3.87 -38.97
C PRO A 350 -20.67 4.29 -37.60
N PRO A 351 -19.33 4.35 -37.47
CA PRO A 351 -18.72 4.84 -36.24
C PRO A 351 -19.13 6.28 -35.91
N ARG A 352 -19.48 6.52 -34.65
CA ARG A 352 -19.87 7.81 -34.07
C ARG A 352 -19.11 7.99 -32.77
N ILE A 353 -17.96 8.66 -32.87
CA ILE A 353 -16.96 8.72 -31.82
C ILE A 353 -17.13 9.99 -30.98
N GLY A 354 -17.19 9.81 -29.65
CA GLY A 354 -17.01 10.92 -28.70
C GLY A 354 -15.59 10.94 -28.16
N VAL A 355 -14.95 12.10 -28.17
CA VAL A 355 -13.56 12.28 -27.73
C VAL A 355 -13.51 13.22 -26.53
N PHE A 356 -13.00 12.75 -25.39
CA PHE A 356 -12.91 13.57 -24.17
C PHE A 356 -11.44 13.73 -23.77
N ILE A 357 -10.94 14.96 -23.79
CA ILE A 357 -9.54 15.28 -23.52
C ILE A 357 -9.42 15.85 -22.10
N CYS A 358 -8.59 15.22 -21.27
CA CYS A 358 -8.46 15.56 -19.85
C CYS A 358 -7.28 16.50 -19.60
N ASN A 359 -7.47 17.50 -18.74
CA ASN A 359 -6.38 18.34 -18.22
C ASN A 359 -5.62 17.70 -17.05
N CYS A 360 -6.30 16.87 -16.25
CA CYS A 360 -5.74 16.25 -15.05
C CYS A 360 -5.10 17.28 -14.08
N GLY A 361 -5.74 18.43 -13.90
CA GLY A 361 -5.11 19.56 -13.20
C GLY A 361 -4.10 20.24 -14.11
N THR A 362 -2.89 20.47 -13.57
CA THR A 362 -1.73 20.93 -14.32
C THR A 362 -0.89 19.79 -14.91
N ASN A 363 -1.23 18.53 -14.60
CA ASN A 363 -0.42 17.38 -15.04
C ASN A 363 -0.41 17.20 -16.57
N ILE A 364 -1.52 17.47 -17.24
CA ILE A 364 -1.60 17.47 -18.71
C ILE A 364 -1.72 18.91 -19.19
N GLY A 365 -2.71 19.66 -18.69
CA GLY A 365 -2.97 21.04 -19.12
C GLY A 365 -1.86 22.04 -18.81
N GLY A 366 -0.90 21.70 -17.95
CA GLY A 366 0.29 22.52 -17.71
C GLY A 366 1.39 22.39 -18.77
N VAL A 367 1.32 21.36 -19.63
CA VAL A 367 2.34 21.06 -20.66
C VAL A 367 1.73 20.99 -22.05
N VAL A 368 0.60 20.29 -22.18
CA VAL A 368 -0.14 20.10 -23.43
C VAL A 368 -1.20 21.18 -23.56
N ASP A 369 -1.27 21.84 -24.72
CA ASP A 369 -2.38 22.73 -25.08
C ASP A 369 -3.63 21.89 -25.39
N VAL A 370 -4.36 21.54 -24.33
CA VAL A 370 -5.56 20.71 -24.38
C VAL A 370 -6.65 21.29 -25.31
N PRO A 371 -6.98 22.59 -25.27
CA PRO A 371 -7.89 23.20 -26.24
C PRO A 371 -7.51 22.92 -27.70
N SER A 372 -6.21 23.03 -28.06
CA SER A 372 -5.72 22.74 -29.41
C SER A 372 -5.89 21.26 -29.80
N VAL A 373 -5.75 20.33 -28.86
CA VAL A 373 -6.02 18.90 -29.10
C VAL A 373 -7.52 18.66 -29.31
N VAL A 374 -8.40 19.36 -28.58
CA VAL A 374 -9.86 19.25 -28.73
C VAL A 374 -10.29 19.71 -30.12
N GLU A 375 -9.84 20.89 -30.58
CA GLU A 375 -10.18 21.39 -31.91
C GLU A 375 -9.65 20.47 -33.01
N TYR A 376 -8.43 19.94 -32.85
CA TYR A 376 -7.87 18.96 -33.77
C TYR A 376 -8.72 17.68 -33.83
N ALA A 377 -9.14 17.14 -32.69
CA ALA A 377 -9.97 15.95 -32.64
C ALA A 377 -11.31 16.11 -33.35
N ARG A 378 -11.93 17.30 -33.32
CA ARG A 378 -13.20 17.59 -34.02
C ARG A 378 -13.10 17.46 -35.53
N ALA A 379 -11.92 17.67 -36.11
CA ALA A 379 -11.71 17.61 -37.55
C ALA A 379 -11.48 16.18 -38.07
N LEU A 380 -11.32 15.19 -37.19
CA LEU A 380 -11.00 13.82 -37.56
C LEU A 380 -12.25 13.02 -38.01
N PRO A 381 -12.08 12.02 -38.90
CA PRO A 381 -13.17 11.17 -39.35
C PRO A 381 -13.94 10.52 -38.20
N TYR A 382 -15.25 10.38 -38.38
CA TYR A 382 -16.19 9.74 -37.44
C TYR A 382 -16.37 10.43 -36.08
N VAL A 383 -15.63 11.51 -35.78
CA VAL A 383 -15.78 12.27 -34.53
C VAL A 383 -17.04 13.14 -34.60
N VAL A 384 -18.01 12.81 -33.74
CA VAL A 384 -19.29 13.55 -33.63
C VAL A 384 -19.26 14.58 -32.52
N TYR A 385 -18.43 14.34 -31.50
CA TYR A 385 -18.34 15.20 -30.32
C TYR A 385 -16.91 15.19 -29.77
N ALA A 386 -16.38 16.37 -29.42
CA ALA A 386 -15.14 16.47 -28.66
C ALA A 386 -15.21 17.59 -27.61
N GLU A 387 -14.76 17.28 -26.40
CA GLU A 387 -14.83 18.16 -25.23
C GLU A 387 -13.57 18.10 -24.37
N GLU A 388 -13.26 19.24 -23.76
CA GLU A 388 -12.25 19.40 -22.73
C GLU A 388 -12.84 19.16 -21.34
N ASN A 389 -12.18 18.32 -20.54
CA ASN A 389 -12.55 18.06 -19.15
C ASN A 389 -11.41 18.41 -18.19
N MET A 390 -11.75 18.97 -17.03
CA MET A 390 -10.75 19.22 -15.97
C MET A 390 -10.22 17.89 -15.40
N PHE A 391 -11.14 16.97 -15.07
CA PHE A 391 -10.85 15.65 -14.53
C PHE A 391 -11.85 14.62 -15.08
N SER A 392 -11.52 13.98 -16.20
CA SER A 392 -12.42 12.99 -16.83
C SER A 392 -12.80 11.82 -15.92
N CYS A 393 -11.95 11.46 -14.95
CA CYS A 393 -12.23 10.37 -14.01
C CYS A 393 -13.18 10.75 -12.86
N SER A 394 -13.58 12.03 -12.72
CA SER A 394 -14.50 12.42 -11.66
C SER A 394 -15.91 11.85 -11.90
N GLN A 395 -16.62 11.48 -10.83
CA GLN A 395 -17.96 10.87 -10.95
C GLN A 395 -18.93 11.80 -11.70
N ASP A 396 -18.93 13.10 -11.37
CA ASP A 396 -19.79 14.08 -12.02
C ASP A 396 -19.51 14.17 -13.53
N THR A 397 -18.24 14.08 -13.94
CA THR A 397 -17.86 14.07 -15.36
C THR A 397 -18.28 12.78 -16.06
N GLN A 398 -18.20 11.63 -15.39
CA GLN A 398 -18.67 10.36 -15.95
C GLN A 398 -20.19 10.34 -16.14
N ASP A 399 -20.95 10.86 -15.18
CA ASP A 399 -22.41 10.96 -15.30
C ASP A 399 -22.79 11.87 -16.47
N LEU A 400 -22.09 12.99 -16.64
CA LEU A 400 -22.25 13.89 -17.80
C LEU A 400 -21.85 13.20 -19.11
N MET A 401 -20.74 12.46 -19.13
CA MET A 401 -20.27 11.72 -20.29
C MET A 401 -21.30 10.66 -20.73
N ALA A 402 -21.84 9.88 -19.78
CA ALA A 402 -22.89 8.90 -20.05
C ALA A 402 -24.16 9.55 -20.64
N LYS A 403 -24.54 10.73 -20.12
CA LYS A 403 -25.65 11.52 -20.67
C LYS A 403 -25.36 12.00 -22.10
N THR A 404 -24.17 12.55 -22.35
CA THR A 404 -23.74 13.01 -23.68
C THR A 404 -23.70 11.87 -24.69
N ILE A 405 -23.23 10.69 -24.30
CA ILE A 405 -23.23 9.47 -25.14
C ILE A 405 -24.66 9.16 -25.61
N LYS A 406 -25.65 9.19 -24.70
CA LYS A 406 -27.06 8.98 -25.05
C LYS A 406 -27.61 10.09 -25.94
N GLU A 407 -27.42 11.36 -25.57
CA GLU A 407 -27.99 12.51 -26.29
C GLU A 407 -27.43 12.65 -27.72
N LYS A 408 -26.13 12.40 -27.90
CA LYS A 408 -25.45 12.51 -29.19
C LYS A 408 -25.45 11.20 -29.99
N ARG A 409 -26.00 10.11 -29.42
CA ARG A 409 -25.99 8.75 -29.99
C ARG A 409 -24.58 8.34 -30.39
N LEU A 410 -23.64 8.45 -29.45
CA LEU A 410 -22.27 8.00 -29.65
C LEU A 410 -22.24 6.48 -29.48
N ASN A 411 -21.51 5.79 -30.36
CA ASN A 411 -21.36 4.33 -30.30
C ASN A 411 -19.89 3.91 -30.08
N ARG A 412 -18.96 4.86 -29.98
CA ARG A 412 -17.56 4.65 -29.59
C ARG A 412 -17.11 5.79 -28.67
N LEU A 413 -16.19 5.50 -27.76
CA LEU A 413 -15.64 6.49 -26.84
C LEU A 413 -14.11 6.48 -26.86
N VAL A 414 -13.52 7.65 -27.02
CA VAL A 414 -12.08 7.87 -26.84
C VAL A 414 -11.86 8.83 -25.69
N VAL A 415 -10.98 8.46 -24.76
CA VAL A 415 -10.54 9.36 -23.68
C VAL A 415 -9.04 9.59 -23.79
N SER A 416 -8.64 10.84 -24.04
CA SER A 416 -7.24 11.26 -24.04
C SER A 416 -6.87 11.78 -22.66
N ALA A 417 -6.22 10.95 -21.85
CA ALA A 417 -5.91 11.27 -20.45
C ALA A 417 -4.67 10.52 -19.93
N CYS A 418 -4.82 9.77 -18.83
CA CYS A 418 -3.77 9.02 -18.17
C CYS A 418 -3.61 7.60 -18.75
N THR A 419 -2.94 6.72 -18.02
CA THR A 419 -2.75 5.32 -18.40
C THR A 419 -4.06 4.51 -18.35
N PRO A 420 -4.33 3.63 -19.34
CA PRO A 420 -5.46 2.69 -19.30
C PRO A 420 -5.37 1.73 -18.12
N LYS A 421 -4.16 1.38 -17.67
CA LYS A 421 -3.94 0.51 -16.50
C LYS A 421 -4.66 0.96 -15.23
N THR A 422 -4.98 2.25 -15.11
CA THR A 422 -5.61 2.81 -13.91
C THR A 422 -7.10 3.08 -14.09
N HIS A 423 -7.52 3.65 -15.23
CA HIS A 423 -8.88 4.18 -15.38
C HIS A 423 -9.65 3.62 -16.58
N GLU A 424 -9.11 2.68 -17.37
CA GLU A 424 -9.90 2.04 -18.42
C GLU A 424 -11.19 1.38 -17.89
N PRO A 425 -11.18 0.58 -16.80
CA PRO A 425 -12.41 -0.01 -16.26
C PRO A 425 -13.48 1.01 -15.88
N LEU A 426 -13.06 2.22 -15.50
CA LEU A 426 -13.94 3.31 -15.10
C LEU A 426 -14.73 3.88 -16.29
N PHE A 427 -14.03 4.14 -17.40
CA PHE A 427 -14.68 4.63 -18.63
C PHE A 427 -15.46 3.53 -19.35
N GLN A 428 -15.01 2.28 -19.24
CA GLN A 428 -15.79 1.11 -19.63
C GLN A 428 -17.13 1.03 -18.89
N GLU A 429 -17.13 1.25 -17.57
CA GLU A 429 -18.38 1.35 -16.80
C GLU A 429 -19.25 2.54 -17.25
N THR A 430 -18.63 3.67 -17.63
CA THR A 430 -19.36 4.82 -18.17
C THR A 430 -20.12 4.47 -19.47
N LEU A 431 -19.50 3.72 -20.38
CA LEU A 431 -20.18 3.20 -21.59
C LEU A 431 -21.31 2.23 -21.24
N THR A 432 -21.09 1.29 -20.32
CA THR A 432 -22.13 0.36 -19.87
C THR A 432 -23.32 1.12 -19.26
N ASN A 433 -23.06 2.14 -18.45
CA ASN A 433 -24.11 3.02 -17.91
C ASN A 433 -24.82 3.86 -19.00
N ALA A 434 -24.19 4.02 -20.16
CA ALA A 434 -24.78 4.63 -21.35
C ALA A 434 -25.57 3.65 -22.24
N GLY A 435 -25.50 2.34 -21.98
CA GLY A 435 -26.09 1.29 -22.82
C GLY A 435 -25.21 0.90 -24.01
N VAL A 436 -23.92 1.22 -24.00
CA VAL A 436 -22.97 0.90 -25.08
C VAL A 436 -21.98 -0.15 -24.58
N ASN A 437 -21.63 -1.12 -25.44
CA ASN A 437 -20.68 -2.18 -25.09
C ASN A 437 -19.35 -1.58 -24.62
N LYS A 438 -18.82 -2.08 -23.50
CA LYS A 438 -17.61 -1.50 -22.89
C LYS A 438 -16.34 -1.66 -23.72
N TYR A 439 -16.29 -2.61 -24.65
CA TYR A 439 -15.13 -2.84 -25.52
C TYR A 439 -15.05 -1.86 -26.71
N LEU A 440 -16.03 -0.96 -26.82
CA LEU A 440 -16.09 0.14 -27.79
C LEU A 440 -15.39 1.41 -27.26
N PHE A 441 -14.34 1.19 -26.47
CA PHE A 441 -13.56 2.19 -25.76
C PHE A 441 -12.10 2.11 -26.17
N GLU A 442 -11.46 3.26 -26.39
CA GLU A 442 -10.01 3.36 -26.54
C GLU A 442 -9.47 4.53 -25.69
N MET A 443 -8.27 4.37 -25.14
CA MET A 443 -7.64 5.41 -24.31
C MET A 443 -6.32 5.88 -24.91
N ALA A 444 -6.22 7.19 -25.18
CA ALA A 444 -4.95 7.81 -25.56
C ALA A 444 -4.21 8.31 -24.31
N ASN A 445 -3.04 7.74 -24.02
CA ASN A 445 -2.25 8.09 -22.84
C ASN A 445 -1.39 9.33 -23.09
N ILE A 446 -1.99 10.51 -22.96
CA ILE A 446 -1.33 11.80 -23.16
C ILE A 446 -0.71 12.37 -21.87
N ARG A 447 -0.77 11.65 -20.74
CA ARG A 447 -0.10 12.03 -19.49
C ARG A 447 1.24 11.32 -19.29
N ASN A 448 1.17 10.02 -19.01
CA ASN A 448 2.33 9.23 -18.62
C ASN A 448 3.31 9.04 -19.78
N GLN A 449 2.82 9.05 -21.02
CA GLN A 449 3.63 8.88 -22.23
C GLN A 449 3.81 10.19 -23.02
N CYS A 450 3.28 11.32 -22.54
CA CYS A 450 3.43 12.60 -23.20
C CYS A 450 3.72 13.74 -22.20
N SER A 451 2.72 14.32 -21.54
CA SER A 451 2.91 15.55 -20.75
C SER A 451 4.00 15.45 -19.68
N TRP A 452 4.06 14.34 -18.92
CA TRP A 452 5.03 14.17 -17.83
C TRP A 452 6.48 13.99 -18.31
N VAL A 453 6.67 13.42 -19.49
CA VAL A 453 8.01 13.11 -20.02
C VAL A 453 8.54 14.17 -20.98
N HIS A 454 7.69 15.12 -21.39
CA HIS A 454 8.01 16.20 -22.34
C HIS A 454 7.73 17.60 -21.77
N ALA A 455 7.81 17.76 -20.45
CA ALA A 455 7.53 19.04 -19.79
C ALA A 455 8.46 20.20 -20.23
N SER A 456 9.60 19.89 -20.86
CA SER A 456 10.54 20.89 -21.41
C SER A 456 10.20 21.36 -22.82
N ASP A 457 9.29 20.69 -23.54
CA ASP A 457 8.95 20.98 -24.94
C ASP A 457 7.43 20.86 -25.16
N HIS A 458 6.72 21.93 -24.77
CA HIS A 458 5.26 21.99 -24.78
C HIS A 458 4.67 21.86 -26.19
N GLU A 459 5.34 22.41 -27.20
CA GLU A 459 4.90 22.37 -28.59
C GLU A 459 4.92 20.94 -29.12
N LYS A 460 6.04 20.22 -28.96
CA LYS A 460 6.13 18.81 -29.36
C LYS A 460 5.25 17.91 -28.49
N ALA A 461 5.09 18.21 -27.20
CA ALA A 461 4.15 17.48 -26.35
C ALA A 461 2.71 17.62 -26.87
N THR A 462 2.32 18.82 -27.28
CA THR A 462 0.99 19.07 -27.86
C THR A 462 0.82 18.34 -29.19
N GLN A 463 1.82 18.38 -30.08
CA GLN A 463 1.76 17.65 -31.35
C GLN A 463 1.65 16.13 -31.11
N LYS A 464 2.49 15.58 -30.23
CA LYS A 464 2.41 14.16 -29.86
C LYS A 464 1.05 13.80 -29.26
N ALA A 465 0.44 14.68 -28.47
CA ALA A 465 -0.90 14.44 -27.91
C ALA A 465 -1.99 14.39 -28.99
N LYS A 466 -1.88 15.22 -30.05
CA LYS A 466 -2.74 15.15 -31.23
C LYS A 466 -2.58 13.81 -31.96
N ASP A 467 -1.34 13.40 -32.21
CA ASP A 467 -1.04 12.14 -32.89
C ASP A 467 -1.57 10.92 -32.12
N LEU A 468 -1.31 10.86 -30.81
CA LEU A 468 -1.83 9.79 -29.93
C LEU A 468 -3.37 9.76 -29.91
N THR A 469 -4.02 10.92 -29.91
CA THR A 469 -5.48 11.02 -29.94
C THR A 469 -6.02 10.51 -31.28
N ARG A 470 -5.40 10.88 -32.40
CA ARG A 470 -5.76 10.38 -33.74
C ARG A 470 -5.60 8.86 -33.85
N MET A 471 -4.48 8.32 -33.38
CA MET A 471 -4.23 6.88 -33.35
C MET A 471 -5.32 6.12 -32.57
N ALA A 472 -5.76 6.66 -31.42
CA ALA A 472 -6.83 6.06 -30.64
C ALA A 472 -8.19 6.13 -31.35
N ILE A 473 -8.51 7.26 -31.99
CA ILE A 473 -9.74 7.44 -32.79
C ILE A 473 -9.79 6.44 -33.95
N ALA A 474 -8.68 6.29 -34.68
CA ALA A 474 -8.60 5.40 -35.82
C ALA A 474 -8.80 3.93 -35.41
N LYS A 475 -8.16 3.50 -34.31
CA LYS A 475 -8.40 2.17 -33.73
C LYS A 475 -9.83 1.98 -33.25
N ALA A 476 -10.40 2.97 -32.55
CA ALA A 476 -11.77 2.93 -32.03
C ALA A 476 -12.83 2.80 -33.14
N ALA A 477 -12.57 3.38 -34.32
CA ALA A 477 -13.46 3.27 -35.48
C ALA A 477 -13.67 1.81 -35.94
N LEU A 478 -12.66 0.96 -35.72
CA LEU A 478 -12.66 -0.46 -36.10
C LEU A 478 -13.03 -1.41 -34.95
N GLN A 479 -13.32 -0.89 -33.75
CA GLN A 479 -13.71 -1.74 -32.61
C GLN A 479 -15.09 -2.35 -32.82
N GLU A 480 -15.26 -3.57 -32.32
CA GLU A 480 -16.52 -4.33 -32.33
C GLU A 480 -16.97 -4.61 -30.89
N PRO A 481 -18.29 -4.71 -30.62
CA PRO A 481 -18.78 -5.20 -29.34
C PRO A 481 -18.22 -6.60 -29.03
N LEU A 482 -17.68 -6.80 -27.84
CA LEU A 482 -17.20 -8.12 -27.39
C LEU A 482 -18.10 -8.70 -26.32
N ILE A 483 -18.15 -10.03 -26.27
CA ILE A 483 -18.93 -10.81 -25.30
C ILE A 483 -17.96 -11.39 -24.27
N GLU A 484 -18.33 -11.27 -23.01
CA GLU A 484 -17.56 -11.84 -21.90
C GLU A 484 -18.08 -13.24 -21.57
N PRO A 485 -17.23 -14.29 -21.64
CA PRO A 485 -17.66 -15.59 -21.17
C PRO A 485 -17.85 -15.54 -19.65
N GLU A 486 -18.97 -16.10 -19.19
CA GLU A 486 -19.21 -16.34 -17.77
C GLU A 486 -18.60 -17.67 -17.33
N LEU A 487 -18.03 -17.67 -16.14
CA LEU A 487 -17.50 -18.87 -15.50
C LEU A 487 -18.00 -19.00 -14.09
N GLU A 488 -18.34 -20.22 -13.71
CA GLU A 488 -18.61 -20.55 -12.32
C GLU A 488 -17.31 -20.52 -11.52
N ILE A 489 -17.43 -20.18 -10.25
CA ILE A 489 -16.30 -20.15 -9.31
C ILE A 489 -16.42 -21.33 -8.37
N ASN A 490 -15.38 -22.15 -8.29
CA ASN A 490 -15.21 -23.14 -7.24
C ASN A 490 -15.24 -22.45 -5.87
N GLN A 491 -16.25 -22.76 -5.07
CA GLN A 491 -16.54 -22.11 -3.78
C GLN A 491 -15.67 -22.65 -2.63
N SER A 492 -14.42 -22.98 -2.94
CA SER A 492 -13.41 -23.49 -2.02
C SER A 492 -12.12 -22.68 -2.14
N ALA A 493 -11.33 -22.68 -1.08
CA ALA A 493 -10.05 -21.99 -1.02
C ALA A 493 -8.91 -22.96 -0.72
N LEU A 494 -7.73 -22.67 -1.26
CA LEU A 494 -6.49 -23.34 -0.90
C LEU A 494 -5.60 -22.42 -0.07
N VAL A 495 -5.11 -22.89 1.06
CA VAL A 495 -4.11 -22.22 1.88
C VAL A 495 -2.84 -23.08 1.94
N ILE A 496 -1.70 -22.48 1.60
CA ILE A 496 -0.41 -23.16 1.51
C ILE A 496 0.49 -22.70 2.65
N GLY A 497 0.78 -23.60 3.58
CA GLY A 497 1.60 -23.37 4.78
C GLY A 497 0.74 -23.32 6.04
N GLY A 498 0.98 -24.23 6.97
CA GLY A 498 0.26 -24.39 8.24
C GLY A 498 0.84 -23.57 9.41
N GLY A 499 1.57 -22.48 9.15
CA GLY A 499 2.00 -21.54 10.19
C GLY A 499 0.83 -20.71 10.76
N ILE A 500 1.11 -19.82 11.72
CA ILE A 500 0.09 -18.92 12.31
C ILE A 500 -0.71 -18.18 11.22
N SER A 501 -0.04 -17.62 10.20
CA SER A 501 -0.73 -16.91 9.12
C SER A 501 -1.64 -17.81 8.31
N GLY A 502 -1.19 -19.01 7.92
CA GLY A 502 -2.03 -19.92 7.14
C GLY A 502 -3.23 -20.43 7.94
N MET A 503 -3.02 -20.80 9.21
CA MET A 503 -4.11 -21.20 10.10
C MET A 503 -5.12 -20.05 10.31
N ALA A 504 -4.66 -18.83 10.53
CA ALA A 504 -5.54 -17.66 10.67
C ALA A 504 -6.33 -17.36 9.38
N ALA A 505 -5.70 -17.54 8.21
CA ALA A 505 -6.37 -17.37 6.92
C ALA A 505 -7.42 -18.46 6.68
N ALA A 506 -7.08 -19.72 6.96
CA ALA A 506 -8.00 -20.86 6.84
C ALA A 506 -9.21 -20.71 7.77
N ARG A 507 -8.96 -20.31 9.02
CA ARG A 507 -10.03 -20.04 9.98
C ARG A 507 -10.94 -18.91 9.52
N MET A 508 -10.38 -17.80 9.01
CA MET A 508 -11.18 -16.69 8.47
C MET A 508 -12.06 -17.10 7.28
N LEU A 509 -11.55 -17.94 6.38
CA LEU A 509 -12.32 -18.48 5.25
C LEU A 509 -13.49 -19.36 5.72
N SER A 510 -13.22 -20.26 6.68
CA SER A 510 -14.23 -21.13 7.27
C SER A 510 -15.28 -20.37 8.07
N ASP A 511 -14.86 -19.40 8.89
CA ASP A 511 -15.73 -18.48 9.64
C ASP A 511 -16.69 -17.73 8.72
N GLN A 512 -16.32 -17.53 7.46
CA GLN A 512 -17.13 -16.90 6.42
C GLN A 512 -17.93 -17.90 5.57
N GLY A 513 -17.85 -19.18 5.91
CA GLY A 513 -18.65 -20.26 5.36
C GLY A 513 -18.04 -21.00 4.18
N TYR A 514 -16.77 -20.76 3.83
CA TYR A 514 -16.12 -21.38 2.67
C TYR A 514 -15.31 -22.61 3.06
N HIS A 515 -15.44 -23.69 2.28
CA HIS A 515 -14.62 -24.87 2.44
C HIS A 515 -13.16 -24.54 2.11
N THR A 516 -12.23 -25.00 2.95
CA THR A 516 -10.83 -24.61 2.86
C THR A 516 -9.92 -25.82 2.96
N TYR A 517 -9.01 -25.94 2.00
CA TYR A 517 -7.92 -26.89 2.06
C TYR A 517 -6.68 -26.21 2.67
N LEU A 518 -6.13 -26.75 3.74
CA LEU A 518 -4.89 -26.29 4.36
C LEU A 518 -3.78 -27.32 4.14
N ILE A 519 -2.78 -26.96 3.34
CA ILE A 519 -1.63 -27.81 3.03
C ILE A 519 -0.43 -27.40 3.89
N GLU A 520 0.22 -28.35 4.55
CA GLU A 520 1.46 -28.16 5.31
C GLU A 520 2.51 -29.19 4.85
N LYS A 521 3.72 -28.68 4.57
CA LYS A 521 4.85 -29.49 4.11
C LYS A 521 5.40 -30.41 5.19
N LYS A 522 5.32 -30.00 6.45
CA LYS A 522 5.82 -30.74 7.62
C LYS A 522 4.73 -31.61 8.25
N GLU A 523 5.13 -32.40 9.23
CA GLU A 523 4.28 -33.34 9.97
C GLU A 523 3.32 -32.67 10.96
N ARG A 524 3.40 -31.34 11.13
CA ARG A 524 2.64 -30.59 12.13
C ARG A 524 2.44 -29.12 11.74
N LEU A 525 1.28 -28.59 12.10
CA LEU A 525 0.97 -27.16 12.00
C LEU A 525 1.79 -26.32 12.98
N GLY A 526 1.83 -25.01 12.78
CA GLY A 526 2.34 -24.01 13.73
C GLY A 526 3.56 -23.21 13.25
N GLY A 527 4.33 -23.76 12.29
CA GLY A 527 5.48 -23.07 11.71
C GLY A 527 6.47 -22.54 12.75
N GLN A 528 7.02 -21.35 12.50
CA GLN A 528 8.02 -20.73 13.38
C GLN A 528 7.50 -20.35 14.78
N ALA A 529 6.19 -20.20 14.95
CA ALA A 529 5.62 -19.83 16.24
C ALA A 529 5.81 -20.91 17.33
N ARG A 530 6.13 -22.14 16.94
CA ARG A 530 6.53 -23.21 17.87
C ARG A 530 7.81 -22.92 18.64
N TYR A 531 8.59 -21.95 18.17
CA TYR A 531 9.90 -21.59 18.75
C TYR A 531 9.88 -20.19 19.37
N LEU A 532 8.72 -19.54 19.46
CA LEU A 532 8.58 -18.20 20.02
C LEU A 532 7.96 -18.26 21.41
N TYR A 533 8.54 -17.54 22.37
CA TYR A 533 8.09 -17.59 23.76
C TYR A 533 6.87 -16.70 24.01
N GLU A 534 7.04 -15.39 23.85
CA GLU A 534 6.01 -14.39 24.15
C GLU A 534 5.92 -13.30 23.08
N THR A 535 4.75 -12.69 22.97
CA THR A 535 4.54 -11.54 22.08
C THR A 535 5.07 -10.26 22.73
N TRP A 536 5.16 -9.18 21.95
CA TRP A 536 5.55 -7.87 22.47
C TRP A 536 4.57 -7.25 23.46
N ARG A 537 3.34 -7.77 23.54
CA ARG A 537 2.33 -7.38 24.54
C ARG A 537 2.33 -8.31 25.76
N GLY A 538 3.28 -9.24 25.87
CA GLY A 538 3.39 -10.19 26.98
C GLY A 538 2.43 -11.39 26.90
N GLU A 539 1.80 -11.62 25.74
CA GLU A 539 0.92 -12.78 25.54
C GLU A 539 1.74 -14.06 25.29
N ASP A 540 1.36 -15.18 25.94
CA ASP A 540 1.97 -16.50 25.75
C ASP A 540 1.69 -17.05 24.34
N ILE A 541 2.73 -17.21 23.53
CA ILE A 541 2.58 -17.68 22.15
C ILE A 541 2.24 -19.16 22.10
N GLN A 542 2.81 -19.99 22.99
CA GLN A 542 2.60 -21.44 22.97
C GLN A 542 1.16 -21.81 23.31
N GLN A 543 0.57 -21.13 24.31
CA GLN A 543 -0.83 -21.33 24.68
C GLN A 543 -1.78 -20.90 23.55
N ASN A 544 -1.59 -19.70 23.00
CA ASN A 544 -2.45 -19.20 21.92
C ASN A 544 -2.29 -20.02 20.63
N LEU A 545 -1.06 -20.46 20.31
CA LEU A 545 -0.79 -21.33 19.19
C LEU A 545 -1.52 -22.68 19.33
N LYS A 546 -1.48 -23.28 20.53
CA LYS A 546 -2.21 -24.51 20.82
C LYS A 546 -3.71 -24.33 20.58
N GLY A 547 -4.29 -23.24 21.08
CA GLY A 547 -5.71 -22.91 20.86
C GLY A 547 -6.05 -22.77 19.38
N LEU A 548 -5.24 -22.05 18.60
CA LEU A 548 -5.45 -21.90 17.16
C LEU A 548 -5.35 -23.24 16.39
N ILE A 549 -4.42 -24.12 16.79
CA ILE A 549 -4.30 -25.46 16.21
C ILE A 549 -5.56 -26.29 16.51
N GLU A 550 -6.04 -26.28 17.76
CA GLU A 550 -7.27 -27.00 18.16
C GLU A 550 -8.51 -26.47 17.42
N GLU A 551 -8.65 -25.15 17.29
CA GLU A 551 -9.73 -24.51 16.54
C GLU A 551 -9.72 -24.92 15.06
N VAL A 552 -8.54 -24.97 14.41
CA VAL A 552 -8.42 -25.36 13.00
C VAL A 552 -8.63 -26.86 12.80
N GLN A 553 -8.13 -27.71 13.71
CA GLN A 553 -8.28 -29.17 13.60
C GLN A 553 -9.70 -29.67 13.88
N SER A 554 -10.48 -28.94 14.67
CA SER A 554 -11.87 -29.28 15.00
C SER A 554 -12.89 -28.74 13.99
N ASP A 555 -12.45 -27.94 13.02
CA ASP A 555 -13.33 -27.30 12.04
C ASP A 555 -13.62 -28.21 10.85
N GLU A 556 -14.86 -28.67 10.72
CA GLU A 556 -15.31 -29.57 9.65
C GLU A 556 -15.22 -28.97 8.23
N LYS A 557 -15.05 -27.64 8.09
CA LYS A 557 -14.86 -27.00 6.79
C LYS A 557 -13.40 -26.88 6.39
N ILE A 558 -12.46 -27.26 7.26
CA ILE A 558 -11.02 -27.17 6.99
C ILE A 558 -10.44 -28.57 6.84
N ASP A 559 -10.10 -28.92 5.60
CA ASP A 559 -9.39 -30.16 5.28
C ASP A 559 -7.88 -29.93 5.40
N ILE A 560 -7.24 -30.59 6.36
CA ILE A 560 -5.81 -30.43 6.65
C ILE A 560 -5.01 -31.56 6.00
N PHE A 561 -4.01 -31.20 5.21
CA PHE A 561 -3.06 -32.13 4.59
C PHE A 561 -1.65 -31.85 5.11
N LEU A 562 -1.15 -32.75 5.95
CA LEU A 562 0.23 -32.72 6.49
C LEU A 562 1.16 -33.56 5.61
N ASN A 563 2.46 -33.33 5.70
CA ASN A 563 3.48 -34.00 4.86
C ASN A 563 3.14 -33.93 3.35
N ALA A 564 2.58 -32.78 2.94
CA ALA A 564 2.01 -32.61 1.62
C ALA A 564 2.88 -31.67 0.78
N GLU A 565 3.25 -32.09 -0.43
CA GLU A 565 4.05 -31.28 -1.36
C GLU A 565 3.29 -31.04 -2.67
N ILE A 566 3.24 -29.78 -3.11
CA ILE A 566 2.60 -29.40 -4.37
C ILE A 566 3.54 -29.75 -5.53
N LYS A 567 3.04 -30.51 -6.51
CA LYS A 567 3.80 -30.91 -7.70
C LYS A 567 3.41 -30.10 -8.93
N LYS A 568 2.12 -29.76 -9.07
CA LYS A 568 1.57 -29.08 -10.25
C LYS A 568 0.40 -28.17 -9.88
N VAL A 569 0.31 -27.03 -10.56
CA VAL A 569 -0.81 -26.09 -10.45
C VAL A 569 -1.26 -25.73 -11.86
N GLU A 570 -2.55 -25.87 -12.10
CA GLU A 570 -3.22 -25.56 -13.37
C GLU A 570 -4.48 -24.71 -13.11
N GLY A 571 -5.08 -24.24 -14.20
CA GLY A 571 -6.27 -23.42 -14.14
C GLY A 571 -6.01 -21.93 -13.99
N PHE A 572 -7.02 -21.20 -13.54
CA PHE A 572 -7.05 -19.74 -13.47
C PHE A 572 -8.00 -19.27 -12.37
N VAL A 573 -8.08 -17.95 -12.13
CA VAL A 573 -8.96 -17.35 -11.13
C VAL A 573 -10.36 -17.98 -11.12
N GLY A 574 -10.78 -18.48 -9.96
CA GLY A 574 -12.06 -19.15 -9.77
C GLY A 574 -12.09 -20.65 -10.10
N ASN A 575 -11.12 -21.17 -10.85
CA ASN A 575 -11.06 -22.57 -11.30
C ASN A 575 -9.60 -23.04 -11.35
N PHE A 576 -8.96 -23.12 -10.19
CA PHE A 576 -7.62 -23.70 -10.06
C PHE A 576 -7.70 -25.19 -9.74
N GLU A 577 -6.74 -25.92 -10.28
CA GLU A 577 -6.50 -27.32 -9.96
C GLU A 577 -5.08 -27.44 -9.40
N THR A 578 -4.93 -28.04 -8.23
CA THR A 578 -3.63 -28.22 -7.57
C THR A 578 -3.40 -29.69 -7.27
N THR A 579 -2.40 -30.26 -7.91
CA THR A 579 -1.93 -31.63 -7.68
C THR A 579 -0.86 -31.61 -6.59
N MET A 580 -1.10 -32.38 -5.54
CA MET A 580 -0.14 -32.58 -4.45
C MET A 580 0.17 -34.06 -4.27
N GLU A 581 1.32 -34.33 -3.69
CA GLU A 581 1.75 -35.65 -3.24
C GLU A 581 1.63 -35.73 -1.72
N ILE A 582 0.97 -36.78 -1.23
CA ILE A 582 0.85 -37.12 0.19
C ILE A 582 1.14 -38.61 0.32
N ASP A 583 2.10 -38.99 1.16
CA ASP A 583 2.49 -40.39 1.39
C ASP A 583 2.73 -41.19 0.08
N GLY A 584 3.31 -40.53 -0.93
CA GLY A 584 3.60 -41.11 -2.25
C GLY A 584 2.38 -41.30 -3.16
N LYS A 585 1.21 -40.75 -2.81
CA LYS A 585 0.00 -40.74 -3.64
C LYS A 585 -0.31 -39.32 -4.11
N GLU A 586 -0.69 -39.20 -5.37
CA GLU A 586 -1.17 -37.93 -5.91
C GLU A 586 -2.64 -37.70 -5.53
N LYS A 587 -2.95 -36.46 -5.12
CA LYS A 587 -4.30 -35.97 -4.88
C LYS A 587 -4.48 -34.64 -5.58
N ILE A 588 -5.62 -34.46 -6.23
CA ILE A 588 -5.99 -33.24 -6.94
C ILE A 588 -7.02 -32.48 -6.09
N LEU A 589 -6.80 -31.17 -5.92
CA LEU A 589 -7.74 -30.26 -5.28
C LEU A 589 -8.21 -29.17 -6.24
N GLU A 590 -9.51 -28.97 -6.29
CA GLU A 590 -10.14 -27.88 -7.04
C GLU A 590 -10.52 -26.73 -6.10
N HIS A 591 -10.10 -25.52 -6.43
CA HIS A 591 -10.35 -24.33 -5.62
C HIS A 591 -10.49 -23.06 -6.46
N GLY A 592 -11.19 -22.06 -5.92
CA GLY A 592 -11.41 -20.79 -6.59
C GLY A 592 -10.31 -19.76 -6.33
N VAL A 593 -9.68 -19.83 -5.16
CA VAL A 593 -8.63 -18.89 -4.73
C VAL A 593 -7.53 -19.61 -3.96
N THR A 594 -6.33 -19.05 -3.99
CA THR A 594 -5.16 -19.54 -3.25
C THR A 594 -4.56 -18.47 -2.35
N ILE A 595 -4.17 -18.85 -1.14
CA ILE A 595 -3.40 -18.01 -0.21
C ILE A 595 -2.05 -18.68 0.06
N ILE A 596 -0.98 -18.02 -0.33
CA ILE A 596 0.40 -18.46 -0.08
C ILE A 596 0.84 -17.91 1.29
N ALA A 597 1.06 -18.83 2.23
CA ALA A 597 1.50 -18.59 3.61
C ALA A 597 2.71 -19.48 3.96
N SER A 598 3.58 -19.75 2.97
CA SER A 598 4.72 -20.69 3.08
C SER A 598 5.78 -20.31 4.12
N GLY A 599 5.71 -19.10 4.67
CA GLY A 599 6.58 -18.65 5.75
C GLY A 599 7.99 -18.27 5.30
N ALA A 600 8.89 -18.22 6.28
CA ALA A 600 10.32 -17.96 6.12
C ALA A 600 11.05 -18.59 7.33
N GLU A 601 12.38 -18.60 7.30
CA GLU A 601 13.20 -19.24 8.33
C GLU A 601 14.20 -18.26 8.97
N GLU A 602 14.67 -18.60 10.17
CA GLU A 602 15.75 -17.87 10.83
C GLU A 602 17.08 -18.17 10.11
N PHE A 603 17.82 -17.12 9.75
CA PHE A 603 19.16 -17.25 9.23
C PHE A 603 20.09 -17.85 10.28
N LYS A 604 20.80 -18.91 9.90
CA LYS A 604 21.84 -19.54 10.72
C LYS A 604 23.21 -18.99 10.32
N PRO A 605 23.81 -18.06 11.10
CA PRO A 605 25.06 -17.42 10.72
C PRO A 605 26.24 -18.39 10.86
N ASP A 606 27.28 -18.22 10.04
CA ASP A 606 28.57 -18.91 10.16
C ASP A 606 29.61 -18.08 10.97
N GLN A 607 29.22 -16.87 11.37
CA GLN A 607 30.01 -15.90 12.11
C GLN A 607 29.79 -16.02 13.63
N TYR A 608 30.59 -15.27 14.39
CA TYR A 608 30.42 -15.08 15.84
C TYR A 608 30.44 -16.35 16.69
N LEU A 609 31.15 -17.39 16.24
CA LEU A 609 31.23 -18.71 16.90
C LEU A 609 29.89 -19.46 17.00
N TYR A 610 28.88 -19.08 16.21
CA TYR A 610 27.63 -19.82 16.13
C TYR A 610 27.86 -21.27 15.72
N GLY A 611 27.23 -22.22 16.43
CA GLY A 611 27.42 -23.66 16.26
C GLY A 611 28.78 -24.20 16.71
N LYS A 612 29.71 -23.34 17.15
CA LYS A 612 31.05 -23.72 17.64
C LYS A 612 31.18 -23.62 19.15
N ASP A 613 30.50 -22.66 19.78
CA ASP A 613 30.45 -22.50 21.24
C ASP A 613 28.98 -22.57 21.72
N PRO A 614 28.64 -23.42 22.71
CA PRO A 614 27.26 -23.61 23.18
C PRO A 614 26.68 -22.39 23.91
N ARG A 615 27.50 -21.39 24.26
CA ARG A 615 27.06 -20.11 24.83
C ARG A 615 26.54 -19.14 23.77
N VAL A 616 26.74 -19.42 22.49
CA VAL A 616 26.26 -18.59 21.38
C VAL A 616 24.94 -19.15 20.87
N LEU A 617 23.86 -18.40 21.07
CA LEU A 617 22.51 -18.78 20.70
C LEU A 617 21.95 -17.86 19.63
N SER A 618 21.07 -18.38 18.78
CA SER A 618 20.14 -17.57 18.02
C SER A 618 18.99 -17.06 18.90
N SER A 619 18.20 -16.12 18.39
CA SER A 619 17.07 -15.58 19.17
C SER A 619 15.99 -16.63 19.41
N LEU A 620 15.73 -17.51 18.43
CA LEU A 620 14.78 -18.62 18.61
C LEU A 620 15.30 -19.70 19.56
N GLU A 621 16.62 -19.93 19.63
CA GLU A 621 17.21 -20.86 20.58
C GLU A 621 17.12 -20.35 22.02
N LEU A 622 17.24 -19.03 22.22
CA LEU A 622 16.98 -18.41 23.52
C LEU A 622 15.50 -18.54 23.93
N ASP A 623 14.57 -18.27 23.01
CA ASP A 623 13.14 -18.45 23.29
C ASP A 623 12.80 -19.89 23.66
N LYS A 624 13.42 -20.87 22.99
CA LYS A 624 13.27 -22.28 23.36
C LYS A 624 13.69 -22.54 24.81
N LYS A 625 14.78 -21.92 25.28
CA LYS A 625 15.20 -22.03 26.68
C LYS A 625 14.20 -21.39 27.65
N PHE A 626 13.55 -20.29 27.27
CA PHE A 626 12.46 -19.72 28.07
C PHE A 626 11.24 -20.64 28.13
N ILE A 627 10.85 -21.24 27.01
CA ILE A 627 9.75 -22.21 26.93
C ILE A 627 10.04 -23.43 27.83
N GLU A 628 11.28 -23.92 27.82
CA GLU A 628 11.72 -25.06 28.63
C GLU A 628 11.98 -24.71 30.11
N ASN A 629 11.86 -23.43 30.50
CA ASN A 629 12.21 -22.93 31.83
C ASN A 629 13.63 -23.32 32.26
N ASP A 630 14.60 -23.20 31.35
CA ASP A 630 16.00 -23.60 31.59
C ASP A 630 16.64 -22.76 32.71
N LEU A 631 16.92 -23.41 33.84
CA LEU A 631 17.48 -22.77 35.04
C LEU A 631 18.91 -22.25 34.81
N VAL A 632 19.63 -22.74 33.80
CA VAL A 632 20.99 -22.29 33.48
C VAL A 632 21.01 -20.80 33.12
N LEU A 633 19.92 -20.24 32.59
CA LEU A 633 19.82 -18.82 32.28
C LEU A 633 19.94 -17.93 33.53
N LYS A 634 19.46 -18.42 34.68
CA LYS A 634 19.52 -17.68 35.95
C LYS A 634 20.93 -17.57 36.52
N GLU A 635 21.81 -18.51 36.16
CA GLU A 635 23.19 -18.55 36.63
C GLU A 635 24.12 -17.62 35.85
N LYS A 636 23.67 -17.10 34.69
CA LYS A 636 24.45 -16.20 33.85
C LYS A 636 24.57 -14.83 34.50
N LYS A 637 25.78 -14.26 34.47
CA LYS A 637 26.08 -12.93 35.01
C LYS A 637 26.10 -11.86 33.93
N SER A 638 26.49 -12.21 32.70
CA SER A 638 26.48 -11.27 31.58
C SER A 638 25.89 -11.86 30.30
N THR A 639 25.15 -11.04 29.57
CA THR A 639 24.61 -11.39 28.25
C THR A 639 24.84 -10.25 27.26
N VAL A 640 25.29 -10.58 26.05
CA VAL A 640 25.41 -9.65 24.93
C VAL A 640 24.46 -10.07 23.81
N PHE A 641 23.69 -9.12 23.27
CA PHE A 641 22.91 -9.28 22.05
C PHE A 641 23.59 -8.55 20.89
N ILE A 642 23.75 -9.21 19.74
CA ILE A 642 24.23 -8.58 18.51
C ILE A 642 23.06 -8.40 17.57
N GLN A 643 22.73 -7.14 17.26
CA GLN A 643 21.65 -6.81 16.33
C GLN A 643 22.07 -6.94 14.86
N CYS A 644 21.07 -7.09 13.99
CA CYS A 644 21.23 -7.07 12.53
C CYS A 644 22.14 -8.18 11.98
N VAL A 645 22.24 -9.33 12.64
CA VAL A 645 23.07 -10.44 12.17
C VAL A 645 22.48 -10.99 10.86
N GLY A 646 23.18 -10.76 9.75
CA GLY A 646 22.70 -11.13 8.41
C GLY A 646 21.61 -10.23 7.83
N SER A 647 21.30 -9.07 8.43
CA SER A 647 20.31 -8.10 7.94
C SER A 647 20.92 -6.74 7.72
N ARG A 648 20.35 -5.95 6.80
CA ARG A 648 20.81 -4.60 6.46
C ARG A 648 22.30 -4.54 6.09
N ILE A 649 22.72 -5.56 5.33
CA ILE A 649 24.02 -5.74 4.68
C ILE A 649 23.84 -5.69 3.16
N GLU A 650 24.92 -5.65 2.39
CA GLU A 650 24.86 -5.53 0.93
C GLU A 650 24.07 -6.67 0.27
N GLU A 651 24.25 -7.90 0.73
CA GLU A 651 23.59 -9.09 0.19
C GLU A 651 22.11 -9.19 0.59
N ARG A 652 21.72 -8.51 1.69
CA ARG A 652 20.37 -8.51 2.26
C ARG A 652 20.04 -7.10 2.78
N PRO A 653 19.80 -6.12 1.89
CA PRO A 653 19.61 -4.72 2.25
C PRO A 653 18.17 -4.46 2.70
N TYR A 654 17.63 -5.34 3.55
CA TYR A 654 16.34 -5.21 4.21
C TYR A 654 16.48 -5.39 5.73
N CYS A 655 15.47 -4.92 6.45
CA CYS A 655 15.35 -5.11 7.90
C CYS A 655 14.43 -6.28 8.20
N SER A 656 14.85 -7.19 9.09
CA SER A 656 13.98 -8.30 9.53
C SER A 656 12.88 -7.89 10.51
N LYS A 657 12.72 -6.59 10.80
CA LYS A 657 11.60 -5.94 11.51
C LYS A 657 11.36 -6.36 12.97
N VAL A 658 11.56 -7.63 13.34
CA VAL A 658 11.24 -8.21 14.64
C VAL A 658 12.42 -8.22 15.62
N CYS A 659 13.65 -8.34 15.12
CA CYS A 659 14.86 -8.60 15.90
C CYS A 659 15.10 -7.60 17.04
N CYS A 660 15.01 -6.30 16.79
CA CYS A 660 15.23 -5.29 17.83
C CYS A 660 14.22 -5.40 18.98
N THR A 661 12.93 -5.61 18.66
CA THR A 661 11.88 -5.71 19.69
C THR A 661 12.01 -7.03 20.44
N HIS A 662 12.29 -8.13 19.72
CA HIS A 662 12.51 -9.45 20.32
C HIS A 662 13.67 -9.43 21.32
N SER A 663 14.82 -8.88 20.95
CA SER A 663 15.95 -8.79 21.89
C SER A 663 15.67 -7.92 23.12
N ILE A 664 14.86 -6.86 22.99
CA ILE A 664 14.45 -6.04 24.14
C ILE A 664 13.60 -6.89 25.11
N ILE A 665 12.63 -7.62 24.58
CA ILE A 665 11.75 -8.51 25.38
C ILE A 665 12.58 -9.59 26.06
N SER A 666 13.44 -10.29 25.31
CA SER A 666 14.32 -11.32 25.89
C SER A 666 15.26 -10.75 26.94
N ALA A 667 15.81 -9.54 26.73
CA ALA A 667 16.66 -8.87 27.72
C ALA A 667 15.91 -8.50 29.01
N LEU A 668 14.68 -8.00 28.88
CA LEU A 668 13.78 -7.77 30.01
C LEU A 668 13.52 -9.08 30.76
N LYS A 669 13.26 -10.17 30.04
CA LYS A 669 13.03 -11.49 30.64
C LYS A 669 14.24 -12.02 31.38
N LEU A 670 15.44 -11.86 30.83
CA LEU A 670 16.68 -12.22 31.52
C LEU A 670 16.88 -11.41 32.80
N LYS A 671 16.58 -10.11 32.78
CA LYS A 671 16.59 -9.26 33.98
C LYS A 671 15.54 -9.67 35.01
N GLU A 672 14.37 -10.19 34.60
CA GLU A 672 13.40 -10.76 35.55
C GLU A 672 13.94 -12.03 36.22
N LEU A 673 14.63 -12.88 35.47
CA LEU A 673 15.21 -14.12 35.99
C LEU A 673 16.42 -13.86 36.92
N ASN A 674 17.27 -12.91 36.54
CA ASN A 674 18.42 -12.46 37.32
C ASN A 674 18.54 -10.91 37.24
N PRO A 675 18.03 -10.17 38.24
CA PRO A 675 18.08 -8.70 38.26
C PRO A 675 19.50 -8.10 38.19
N GLU A 676 20.49 -8.83 38.72
CA GLU A 676 21.89 -8.42 38.76
C GLU A 676 22.65 -8.74 37.45
N MET A 677 22.02 -9.41 36.47
CA MET A 677 22.68 -9.76 35.21
C MET A 677 23.03 -8.51 34.39
N ASP A 678 24.27 -8.36 33.96
CA ASP A 678 24.65 -7.30 33.01
C ASP A 678 24.19 -7.67 31.60
N VAL A 679 23.30 -6.86 31.03
CA VAL A 679 22.74 -7.12 29.69
C VAL A 679 23.10 -5.99 28.74
N PHE A 680 23.74 -6.34 27.64
CA PHE A 680 24.20 -5.41 26.60
C PHE A 680 23.52 -5.73 25.27
N ILE A 681 23.04 -4.69 24.57
CA ILE A 681 22.50 -4.80 23.21
C ILE A 681 23.35 -3.94 22.29
N LEU A 682 24.13 -4.59 21.42
CA LEU A 682 24.97 -3.95 20.41
C LEU A 682 24.15 -3.70 19.15
N TYR A 683 24.02 -2.44 18.73
CA TYR A 683 23.10 -2.06 17.65
C TYR A 683 23.61 -0.94 16.74
N ARG A 684 22.96 -0.79 15.58
CA ARG A 684 23.16 0.33 14.63
C ARG A 684 22.10 1.43 14.80
N ASP A 685 20.83 1.03 14.69
CA ASP A 685 19.63 1.83 14.97
C ASP A 685 18.63 0.94 15.73
N MET A 686 18.04 1.44 16.82
CA MET A 686 16.98 0.69 17.51
C MET A 686 15.63 0.93 16.85
N ARG A 687 15.02 -0.15 16.33
CA ARG A 687 13.75 -0.13 15.60
C ARG A 687 12.56 -0.64 16.44
N SER A 688 12.42 -0.16 17.67
CA SER A 688 11.22 -0.34 18.51
C SER A 688 10.09 0.60 18.10
N TYR A 689 9.54 0.41 16.89
CA TYR A 689 8.53 1.29 16.29
C TYR A 689 7.15 1.21 16.97
N GLY A 690 6.31 2.22 16.75
CA GLY A 690 4.98 2.27 17.34
C GLY A 690 5.04 2.34 18.87
N LEU A 691 4.09 1.63 19.48
CA LEU A 691 3.97 1.47 20.93
C LEU A 691 5.09 0.62 21.56
N ARG A 692 5.89 -0.09 20.74
CA ARG A 692 7.02 -0.90 21.21
C ARG A 692 8.16 -0.04 21.77
N GLU A 693 8.11 1.28 21.58
CA GLU A 693 9.07 2.20 22.21
C GLU A 693 9.03 2.16 23.74
N ASP A 694 7.87 1.86 24.32
CA ASP A 694 7.75 1.76 25.78
C ASP A 694 8.61 0.62 26.32
N LEU A 695 8.68 -0.53 25.62
CA LEU A 695 9.57 -1.63 25.98
C LEU A 695 11.04 -1.20 25.97
N TYR A 696 11.44 -0.40 24.97
CA TYR A 696 12.80 0.13 24.88
C TYR A 696 13.12 1.04 26.07
N ARG A 697 12.19 1.91 26.45
CA ARG A 697 12.33 2.81 27.59
C ARG A 697 12.36 2.05 28.91
N GLU A 698 11.49 1.06 29.08
CA GLU A 698 11.46 0.18 30.24
C GLU A 698 12.80 -0.55 30.39
N ALA A 699 13.29 -1.16 29.31
CA ALA A 699 14.57 -1.87 29.32
C ALA A 699 15.73 -0.97 29.77
N ARG A 700 15.78 0.26 29.27
CA ARG A 700 16.78 1.25 29.72
C ARG A 700 16.64 1.59 31.21
N SER A 701 15.41 1.72 31.72
CA SER A 701 15.17 2.00 33.14
C SER A 701 15.59 0.85 34.07
N LYS A 702 15.53 -0.40 33.57
CA LYS A 702 15.98 -1.61 34.26
C LYS A 702 17.50 -1.86 34.12
N GLY A 703 18.26 -0.92 33.59
CA GLY A 703 19.72 -1.00 33.49
C GLY A 703 20.24 -1.86 32.34
N ILE A 704 19.42 -2.14 31.31
CA ILE A 704 19.91 -2.78 30.08
C ILE A 704 20.70 -1.74 29.27
N HIS A 705 21.92 -2.10 28.89
CA HIS A 705 22.85 -1.21 28.20
C HIS A 705 22.67 -1.32 26.68
N PHE A 706 22.36 -0.21 26.02
CA PHE A 706 22.27 -0.14 24.56
C PHE A 706 23.49 0.57 24.01
N ILE A 707 24.35 -0.18 23.32
CA ILE A 707 25.64 0.33 22.84
C ILE A 707 25.61 0.39 21.32
N ARG A 708 25.81 1.60 20.78
CA ARG A 708 25.86 1.80 19.33
C ARG A 708 27.28 1.57 18.86
N TYR A 709 27.49 0.58 17.99
CA TYR A 709 28.81 0.28 17.45
C TYR A 709 28.96 0.78 16.02
N ASP A 710 30.21 1.06 15.63
CA ASP A 710 30.58 1.47 14.29
C ASP A 710 30.51 0.26 13.35
N PHE A 711 29.46 0.21 12.53
CA PHE A 711 29.20 -0.88 11.59
C PHE A 711 30.21 -0.92 10.43
N ASN A 712 31.00 0.13 10.23
CA ASN A 712 32.08 0.14 9.21
C ASN A 712 33.37 -0.49 9.74
N LYS A 713 33.43 -0.82 11.04
CA LYS A 713 34.56 -1.51 11.66
C LYS A 713 34.17 -2.93 12.03
N GLU A 714 35.17 -3.79 12.13
CA GLU A 714 34.96 -5.19 12.45
C GLU A 714 34.42 -5.37 13.88
N LEU A 715 33.39 -6.21 14.02
CA LEU A 715 32.94 -6.76 15.29
C LEU A 715 33.46 -8.20 15.36
N ASN A 716 34.24 -8.52 16.37
CA ASN A 716 34.89 -9.83 16.52
C ASN A 716 34.38 -10.54 17.78
N VAL A 717 34.16 -11.83 17.67
CA VAL A 717 33.83 -12.71 18.81
C VAL A 717 34.85 -13.83 18.85
N ASN A 718 35.53 -13.97 19.97
CA ASN A 718 36.56 -14.98 20.18
C ASN A 718 36.50 -15.56 21.60
N ILE A 719 37.28 -16.62 21.83
CA ILE A 719 37.45 -17.21 23.16
C ILE A 719 38.84 -16.82 23.65
N ASN A 720 38.91 -16.18 24.82
CA ASN A 720 40.16 -15.81 25.47
C ASN A 720 40.18 -16.36 26.90
N ASN A 721 41.16 -17.20 27.24
CA ASN A 721 41.25 -17.88 28.54
C ASN A 721 39.99 -18.65 28.99
N GLY A 722 39.17 -19.11 28.04
CA GLY A 722 37.90 -19.80 28.30
C GLY A 722 36.67 -18.88 28.30
N ASP A 723 36.86 -17.57 28.38
CA ASP A 723 35.79 -16.57 28.37
C ASP A 723 35.40 -16.20 26.94
N LEU A 724 34.09 -16.06 26.69
CA LEU A 724 33.56 -15.63 25.41
C LEU A 724 33.60 -14.10 25.35
N ARG A 725 34.43 -13.55 24.47
CA ARG A 725 34.71 -12.12 24.39
C ARG A 725 34.16 -11.51 23.12
N VAL A 726 33.46 -10.39 23.28
CA VAL A 726 32.93 -9.57 22.18
C VAL A 726 33.70 -8.26 22.09
N ARG A 727 34.35 -8.01 20.96
CA ARG A 727 35.16 -6.82 20.68
C ARG A 727 34.51 -6.00 19.56
N PHE A 728 34.36 -4.70 19.78
CA PHE A 728 33.74 -3.78 18.81
C PHE A 728 34.22 -2.34 19.05
N THR A 729 33.96 -1.43 18.10
CA THR A 729 34.20 0.01 18.30
C THR A 729 32.90 0.72 18.65
N ASP A 730 32.81 1.38 19.80
CA ASP A 730 31.66 2.21 20.16
C ASP A 730 31.67 3.54 19.38
N SER A 731 30.53 3.90 18.80
CA SER A 731 30.39 5.12 17.99
C SER A 731 30.33 6.42 18.82
N THR A 732 29.92 6.34 20.08
CA THR A 732 29.70 7.49 20.97
C THR A 732 31.01 7.98 21.59
N ILE A 733 31.75 7.08 22.24
CA ILE A 733 33.04 7.37 22.87
C ILE A 733 34.22 7.18 21.90
N ARG A 734 33.99 6.55 20.73
CA ARG A 734 34.97 6.36 19.65
C ARG A 734 36.19 5.56 20.11
N ARG A 735 35.95 4.52 20.90
CA ARG A 735 36.99 3.62 21.41
C ARG A 735 36.61 2.19 21.13
N GLU A 736 37.63 1.36 21.00
CA GLU A 736 37.48 -0.08 21.02
C GLU A 736 37.07 -0.52 22.43
N MET A 737 36.08 -1.40 22.49
CA MET A 737 35.53 -1.95 23.71
C MET A 737 35.58 -3.48 23.64
N GLU A 738 35.75 -4.10 24.80
CA GLU A 738 35.66 -5.54 24.99
C GLU A 738 34.66 -5.83 26.09
N ILE A 739 33.79 -6.82 25.87
CA ILE A 739 32.83 -7.32 26.86
C ILE A 739 32.98 -8.84 26.94
N ASP A 740 33.28 -9.35 28.14
CA ASP A 740 33.24 -10.78 28.43
C ASP A 740 31.79 -11.19 28.76
N SER A 741 31.30 -12.22 28.06
CA SER A 741 29.89 -12.61 28.05
C SER A 741 29.69 -14.07 28.44
N ASP A 742 28.79 -14.36 29.39
CA ASP A 742 28.43 -15.74 29.71
C ASP A 742 27.44 -16.36 28.70
N LEU A 743 26.75 -15.48 27.96
CA LEU A 743 25.76 -15.80 26.94
C LEU A 743 25.84 -14.78 25.80
N LEU A 744 25.89 -15.22 24.55
CA LEU A 744 25.83 -14.36 23.37
C LEU A 744 24.60 -14.71 22.54
N VAL A 745 23.79 -13.71 22.22
CA VAL A 745 22.54 -13.89 21.48
C VAL A 745 22.62 -13.16 20.14
N LEU A 746 22.45 -13.90 19.06
CA LEU A 746 22.49 -13.37 17.70
C LEU A 746 21.06 -13.06 17.24
N ALA A 747 20.79 -11.79 16.97
CA ALA A 747 19.51 -11.34 16.42
C ALA A 747 19.52 -11.52 14.90
N SER A 748 19.35 -12.77 14.48
CA SER A 748 19.47 -13.24 13.11
C SER A 748 18.37 -12.72 12.18
N ALA A 749 18.73 -12.60 10.90
CA ALA A 749 17.80 -12.27 9.83
C ALA A 749 16.71 -13.33 9.65
N ILE A 750 15.58 -12.92 9.10
CA ILE A 750 14.54 -13.80 8.56
C ILE A 750 14.76 -13.90 7.05
N ILE A 751 14.96 -15.12 6.56
CA ILE A 751 15.25 -15.41 5.14
C ILE A 751 14.14 -16.27 4.52
N PRO A 752 13.63 -15.90 3.33
CA PRO A 752 12.72 -16.75 2.59
C PRO A 752 13.49 -17.75 1.74
N GLU A 753 12.79 -18.70 1.14
CA GLU A 753 13.36 -19.54 0.09
C GLU A 753 13.58 -18.69 -1.17
N LYS A 754 14.85 -18.53 -1.59
CA LYS A 754 15.24 -17.60 -2.67
C LYS A 754 14.54 -17.92 -3.99
N GLU A 755 14.48 -19.19 -4.36
CA GLU A 755 13.78 -19.68 -5.56
C GLU A 755 12.65 -20.61 -5.11
N ASN A 756 11.51 -20.03 -4.73
CA ASN A 756 10.40 -20.84 -4.22
C ASN A 756 9.61 -21.44 -5.40
N PRO A 757 9.47 -22.78 -5.50
CA PRO A 757 8.77 -23.41 -6.62
C PRO A 757 7.33 -22.92 -6.83
N LEU A 758 6.67 -22.49 -5.74
CA LEU A 758 5.31 -21.95 -5.80
C LEU A 758 5.22 -20.69 -6.66
N ALA A 759 6.29 -19.87 -6.73
CA ALA A 759 6.30 -18.68 -7.55
C ALA A 759 6.09 -19.02 -9.03
N ARG A 760 6.80 -20.03 -9.54
CA ARG A 760 6.65 -20.52 -10.90
C ARG A 760 5.30 -21.21 -11.11
N MET A 761 4.87 -22.05 -10.17
CA MET A 761 3.61 -22.80 -10.27
C MET A 761 2.38 -21.88 -10.32
N PHE A 762 2.31 -20.88 -9.43
CA PHE A 762 1.22 -19.91 -9.38
C PHE A 762 1.43 -18.68 -10.28
N LYS A 763 2.54 -18.64 -11.03
CA LYS A 763 2.93 -17.55 -11.94
C LYS A 763 3.00 -16.19 -11.24
N VAL A 764 3.45 -16.16 -9.99
CA VAL A 764 3.64 -14.96 -9.17
C VAL A 764 5.12 -14.61 -9.07
N THR A 765 5.43 -13.37 -8.69
CA THR A 765 6.81 -12.87 -8.66
C THR A 765 7.37 -12.82 -7.23
N GLN A 766 8.67 -13.06 -7.10
CA GLN A 766 9.45 -12.80 -5.90
C GLN A 766 10.33 -11.55 -6.15
N ASN A 767 10.66 -10.80 -5.09
CA ASN A 767 11.68 -9.76 -5.17
C ASN A 767 13.09 -10.38 -5.12
N ASP A 768 14.13 -9.56 -5.27
CA ASP A 768 15.53 -10.02 -5.30
C ASP A 768 15.97 -10.78 -4.03
N ASP A 769 15.25 -10.57 -2.92
CA ASP A 769 15.49 -11.21 -1.63
C ASP A 769 14.75 -12.55 -1.46
N GLY A 770 13.89 -12.93 -2.42
CA GLY A 770 13.09 -14.16 -2.39
C GLY A 770 11.72 -14.02 -1.70
N PHE A 771 11.28 -12.83 -1.30
CA PHE A 771 9.93 -12.64 -0.75
C PHE A 771 8.91 -12.47 -1.88
N PHE A 772 7.71 -13.01 -1.72
CA PHE A 772 6.64 -12.83 -2.72
C PHE A 772 6.22 -11.36 -2.83
N MET A 773 5.98 -10.89 -4.05
CA MET A 773 5.57 -9.52 -4.33
C MET A 773 4.06 -9.38 -4.37
N GLU A 774 3.58 -8.35 -3.68
CA GLU A 774 2.21 -7.88 -3.79
C GLU A 774 1.95 -7.18 -5.14
N ALA A 775 0.69 -7.13 -5.56
CA ALA A 775 0.26 -6.48 -6.79
C ALA A 775 0.48 -4.96 -6.74
N HIS A 776 0.29 -4.36 -5.55
CA HIS A 776 0.57 -2.95 -5.33
C HIS A 776 0.81 -2.65 -3.85
N VAL A 777 1.98 -2.10 -3.52
CA VAL A 777 2.47 -1.81 -2.17
C VAL A 777 1.45 -1.14 -1.23
N LYS A 778 0.65 -0.17 -1.71
CA LYS A 778 -0.38 0.53 -0.92
C LYS A 778 -1.81 -0.02 -1.09
N LEU A 779 -2.28 -0.15 -2.33
CA LEU A 779 -3.70 -0.42 -2.62
C LEU A 779 -4.08 -1.89 -2.56
N ARG A 780 -3.12 -2.80 -2.83
CA ARG A 780 -3.35 -4.25 -2.90
C ARG A 780 -2.19 -4.99 -2.22
N PRO A 781 -1.95 -4.76 -0.91
CA PRO A 781 -0.75 -5.24 -0.21
C PRO A 781 -0.74 -6.75 0.09
N VAL A 782 -1.82 -7.47 -0.21
CA VAL A 782 -1.96 -8.93 0.00
C VAL A 782 -2.32 -9.69 -1.26
N ASP A 783 -2.66 -9.00 -2.34
CA ASP A 783 -2.99 -9.61 -3.63
C ASP A 783 -1.69 -9.86 -4.40
N CYS A 784 -1.61 -10.93 -5.20
CA CYS A 784 -0.55 -11.08 -6.20
C CYS A 784 -0.95 -10.48 -7.55
N ALA A 785 0.02 -10.36 -8.47
CA ALA A 785 -0.26 -9.96 -9.85
C ALA A 785 -1.20 -10.96 -10.56
N THR A 786 -1.06 -12.25 -10.25
CA THR A 786 -2.02 -13.29 -10.66
C THR A 786 -3.31 -13.15 -9.86
N GLU A 787 -4.43 -12.94 -10.56
CA GLU A 787 -5.75 -12.87 -9.93
C GLU A 787 -6.13 -14.20 -9.26
N GLY A 788 -6.82 -14.11 -8.13
CA GLY A 788 -7.19 -15.27 -7.32
C GLY A 788 -6.07 -15.82 -6.44
N VAL A 789 -4.84 -15.29 -6.53
CA VAL A 789 -3.71 -15.66 -5.68
C VAL A 789 -3.36 -14.51 -4.73
N PHE A 790 -3.23 -14.83 -3.44
CA PHE A 790 -2.95 -13.89 -2.35
C PHE A 790 -1.77 -14.37 -1.52
N ILE A 791 -1.14 -13.47 -0.76
CA ILE A 791 0.04 -13.74 0.05
C ILE A 791 -0.11 -13.17 1.46
N CYS A 792 0.41 -13.88 2.46
CA CYS A 792 0.43 -13.40 3.84
C CYS A 792 1.59 -13.95 4.68
N GLY A 793 1.80 -13.35 5.85
CA GLY A 793 2.79 -13.81 6.82
C GLY A 793 4.23 -13.58 6.35
N LEU A 794 5.14 -14.41 6.84
CA LEU A 794 6.57 -14.27 6.55
C LEU A 794 6.94 -14.51 5.07
N ALA A 795 6.08 -15.19 4.29
CA ALA A 795 6.26 -15.36 2.85
C ALA A 795 6.28 -14.00 2.11
N HIS A 796 5.55 -13.00 2.62
CA HIS A 796 5.50 -11.66 2.04
C HIS A 796 6.66 -10.76 2.47
N ALA A 797 7.05 -10.82 3.75
CA ALA A 797 8.14 -10.06 4.36
C ALA A 797 8.27 -10.41 5.86
N PRO A 798 9.42 -10.14 6.52
CA PRO A 798 9.55 -10.27 7.96
C PRO A 798 8.56 -9.38 8.73
N LYS A 799 7.80 -9.95 9.66
CA LYS A 799 6.79 -9.23 10.45
C LYS A 799 6.41 -9.98 11.74
N PRO A 800 5.93 -9.27 12.78
CA PRO A 800 5.52 -9.89 14.05
C PRO A 800 4.17 -10.62 13.92
N VAL A 801 3.76 -11.31 15.01
CA VAL A 801 2.55 -12.17 15.07
C VAL A 801 1.27 -11.38 14.77
N ASP A 802 1.11 -10.21 15.38
CA ASP A 802 -0.05 -9.32 15.21
C ASP A 802 -0.25 -8.91 13.75
N GLU A 803 0.82 -8.46 13.10
CA GLU A 803 0.76 -8.12 11.67
C GLU A 803 0.58 -9.35 10.77
N SER A 804 1.14 -10.50 11.15
CA SER A 804 1.01 -11.77 10.43
C SER A 804 -0.43 -12.28 10.40
N ILE A 805 -1.15 -12.14 11.52
CA ILE A 805 -2.56 -12.53 11.65
C ILE A 805 -3.44 -11.51 10.91
N ALA A 806 -3.21 -10.21 11.08
CA ALA A 806 -3.94 -9.18 10.35
C ALA A 806 -3.79 -9.37 8.83
N GLN A 807 -2.58 -9.64 8.34
CA GLN A 807 -2.35 -9.89 6.91
C GLN A 807 -3.02 -11.17 6.40
N ALA A 808 -3.06 -12.23 7.22
CA ALA A 808 -3.76 -13.47 6.88
C ALA A 808 -5.28 -13.26 6.76
N GLN A 809 -5.87 -12.56 7.73
CA GLN A 809 -7.30 -12.19 7.71
C GLN A 809 -7.62 -11.30 6.50
N ALA A 810 -6.74 -10.36 6.17
CA ALA A 810 -6.86 -9.54 4.98
C ALA A 810 -6.82 -10.36 3.70
N ALA A 811 -5.83 -11.24 3.52
CA ALA A 811 -5.70 -12.11 2.35
C ALA A 811 -6.94 -13.00 2.17
N ALA A 812 -7.42 -13.62 3.25
CA ALA A 812 -8.67 -14.38 3.25
C ALA A 812 -9.87 -13.53 2.83
N THR A 813 -10.01 -12.33 3.39
CA THR A 813 -11.12 -11.41 3.05
C THR A 813 -11.08 -10.99 1.59
N ARG A 814 -9.88 -10.71 1.06
CA ARG A 814 -9.70 -10.40 -0.37
C ARG A 814 -10.07 -11.58 -1.25
N GLY A 815 -9.69 -12.80 -0.88
CA GLY A 815 -10.14 -14.04 -1.52
C GLY A 815 -11.66 -14.21 -1.48
N ILE A 816 -12.29 -13.92 -0.33
CA ILE A 816 -13.75 -13.97 -0.17
C ILE A 816 -14.46 -12.99 -1.10
N THR A 817 -13.87 -11.84 -1.46
CA THR A 817 -14.51 -10.96 -2.45
C THR A 817 -14.69 -11.61 -3.83
N LEU A 818 -13.84 -12.59 -4.17
CA LEU A 818 -14.00 -13.42 -5.37
C LEU A 818 -14.96 -14.57 -5.11
N LEU A 819 -14.78 -15.33 -4.02
CA LEU A 819 -15.64 -16.46 -3.69
C LEU A 819 -17.10 -16.06 -3.45
N ALA A 820 -17.37 -14.84 -2.96
CA ALA A 820 -18.71 -14.31 -2.79
C ALA A 820 -19.46 -14.17 -4.13
N LYS A 821 -18.75 -14.10 -5.25
CA LYS A 821 -19.34 -14.17 -6.58
C LYS A 821 -19.56 -15.66 -6.93
N LYS A 822 -20.74 -16.01 -7.42
CA LYS A 822 -20.98 -17.35 -7.99
C LYS A 822 -20.39 -17.51 -9.37
N LYS A 823 -20.28 -16.39 -10.09
CA LYS A 823 -19.76 -16.32 -11.44
C LYS A 823 -18.81 -15.14 -11.60
N ILE A 824 -17.80 -15.30 -12.43
CA ILE A 824 -16.97 -14.21 -12.95
C ILE A 824 -17.16 -14.06 -14.45
N GLN A 825 -17.00 -12.82 -14.93
CA GLN A 825 -16.90 -12.52 -16.35
C GLN A 825 -15.43 -12.44 -16.72
N MET A 826 -15.03 -13.21 -17.72
CA MET A 826 -13.70 -13.15 -18.31
C MET A 826 -13.64 -12.07 -19.39
N SER A 827 -12.45 -11.54 -19.65
CA SER A 827 -12.28 -10.57 -20.74
C SER A 827 -12.77 -11.13 -22.08
N GLY A 828 -13.54 -10.33 -22.80
CA GLY A 828 -13.97 -10.61 -24.17
C GLY A 828 -12.85 -10.47 -25.20
N THR A 829 -11.67 -9.96 -24.79
CA THR A 829 -10.44 -9.89 -25.60
C THR A 829 -9.80 -11.27 -25.72
N ALA A 830 -10.49 -12.19 -26.39
CA ALA A 830 -10.03 -13.55 -26.63
C ALA A 830 -9.59 -13.73 -28.10
N ALA A 831 -8.61 -14.60 -28.32
CA ALA A 831 -8.25 -15.01 -29.67
C ALA A 831 -9.33 -15.93 -30.26
N LYS A 832 -9.59 -15.81 -31.56
CA LYS A 832 -10.54 -16.64 -32.30
C LYS A 832 -9.91 -17.13 -33.59
N THR A 833 -10.08 -18.41 -33.90
CA THR A 833 -9.62 -18.98 -35.17
C THR A 833 -10.73 -18.95 -36.22
N ASN A 834 -10.39 -18.54 -37.44
CA ASN A 834 -11.14 -18.81 -38.65
C ASN A 834 -10.69 -20.18 -39.20
N PRO A 835 -11.51 -21.24 -39.08
CA PRO A 835 -11.10 -22.59 -39.47
C PRO A 835 -10.84 -22.73 -40.98
N MET A 836 -11.43 -21.86 -41.81
CA MET A 836 -11.23 -21.87 -43.27
C MET A 836 -9.82 -21.43 -43.68
N LEU A 837 -9.17 -20.60 -42.86
CA LEU A 837 -7.82 -20.11 -43.10
C LEU A 837 -6.76 -20.95 -42.36
N CYS A 838 -7.18 -21.82 -41.44
CA CYS A 838 -6.27 -22.58 -40.60
C CYS A 838 -5.52 -23.65 -41.40
N SER A 839 -4.17 -23.60 -41.37
CA SER A 839 -3.29 -24.57 -42.03
C SER A 839 -2.93 -25.79 -41.17
N SER A 840 -3.54 -25.93 -39.98
CA SER A 840 -3.29 -27.04 -39.05
C SER A 840 -1.82 -27.22 -38.64
N CYS A 841 -1.02 -26.15 -38.65
CA CYS A 841 0.43 -26.23 -38.42
C CYS A 841 0.87 -26.40 -36.95
N SER A 842 -0.06 -26.48 -35.99
CA SER A 842 0.16 -26.61 -34.54
C SER A 842 0.91 -25.47 -33.83
N THR A 843 1.39 -24.45 -34.55
CA THR A 843 2.19 -23.35 -33.97
C THR A 843 1.47 -22.63 -32.82
N CYS A 844 0.16 -22.41 -32.95
CA CYS A 844 -0.65 -21.75 -31.92
C CYS A 844 -0.72 -22.56 -30.62
N ILE A 845 -0.84 -23.89 -30.71
CA ILE A 845 -0.91 -24.80 -29.56
C ILE A 845 0.42 -24.75 -28.80
N ASN A 846 1.54 -24.87 -29.50
CA ASN A 846 2.86 -24.94 -28.87
C ASN A 846 3.31 -23.62 -28.22
N ILE A 847 2.84 -22.47 -28.72
CA ILE A 847 3.26 -21.16 -28.20
C ILE A 847 2.39 -20.66 -27.05
N CYS A 848 1.20 -21.22 -26.84
CA CYS A 848 0.29 -20.70 -25.83
C CYS A 848 0.71 -21.16 -24.41
N PRO A 849 1.03 -20.23 -23.49
CA PRO A 849 1.40 -20.59 -22.11
C PRO A 849 0.19 -20.95 -21.22
N TYR A 850 -1.01 -20.98 -21.80
CA TYR A 850 -2.27 -21.23 -21.12
C TYR A 850 -3.01 -22.44 -21.69
N SER A 851 -2.42 -23.13 -22.69
CA SER A 851 -3.04 -24.28 -23.37
C SER A 851 -4.45 -23.98 -23.90
N ALA A 852 -4.72 -22.72 -24.27
CA ALA A 852 -6.02 -22.31 -24.78
C ALA A 852 -6.31 -22.86 -26.20
N PRO A 853 -5.33 -22.96 -27.12
CA PRO A 853 -5.54 -23.57 -28.42
C PRO A 853 -5.47 -25.08 -28.36
N SER A 854 -6.40 -25.76 -29.03
CA SER A 854 -6.41 -27.21 -29.26
C SER A 854 -6.82 -27.51 -30.70
N PHE A 855 -6.72 -28.77 -31.12
CA PHE A 855 -7.35 -29.19 -32.38
C PHE A 855 -8.79 -29.60 -32.12
N THR A 856 -9.70 -29.16 -32.98
CA THR A 856 -11.09 -29.63 -32.97
C THR A 856 -11.10 -31.13 -33.31
N GLU A 857 -11.73 -31.93 -32.47
CA GLU A 857 -11.70 -33.40 -32.59
C GLU A 857 -12.77 -33.92 -33.55
N GLU A 858 -13.93 -33.26 -33.62
CA GLU A 858 -15.10 -33.73 -34.38
C GLU A 858 -15.72 -32.63 -35.25
N GLY A 859 -16.52 -33.03 -36.24
CA GLY A 859 -17.28 -32.13 -37.10
C GLY A 859 -16.54 -31.64 -38.36
N PRO A 860 -17.13 -30.69 -39.12
CA PRO A 860 -16.62 -30.27 -40.44
C PRO A 860 -15.26 -29.56 -40.41
N PHE A 861 -14.79 -29.17 -39.22
CA PHE A 861 -13.50 -28.52 -39.01
C PHE A 861 -12.55 -29.38 -38.17
N ALA A 862 -12.78 -30.70 -38.09
CA ALA A 862 -11.87 -31.61 -37.40
C ALA A 862 -10.42 -31.44 -37.89
N GLY A 863 -9.48 -31.39 -36.95
CA GLY A 863 -8.06 -31.12 -37.21
C GLY A 863 -7.71 -29.66 -37.47
N LYS A 864 -8.66 -28.71 -37.40
CA LYS A 864 -8.38 -27.27 -37.36
C LYS A 864 -8.14 -26.80 -35.93
N ALA A 865 -7.38 -25.73 -35.79
CA ALA A 865 -7.12 -25.15 -34.47
C ALA A 865 -8.36 -24.40 -33.96
N GLU A 866 -8.73 -24.62 -32.73
CA GLU A 866 -9.77 -23.91 -32.00
C GLU A 866 -9.16 -23.25 -30.77
N ILE A 867 -9.69 -22.10 -30.35
CA ILE A 867 -9.26 -21.41 -29.13
C ILE A 867 -10.37 -21.54 -28.11
N ASN A 868 -10.04 -22.10 -26.93
CA ASN A 868 -10.90 -22.02 -25.78
C ASN A 868 -10.90 -20.57 -25.24
N PRO A 869 -12.01 -19.82 -25.34
CA PRO A 869 -12.06 -18.41 -24.95
C PRO A 869 -11.90 -18.21 -23.43
N VAL A 870 -12.19 -19.24 -22.63
CA VAL A 870 -12.05 -19.22 -21.17
C VAL A 870 -10.59 -19.26 -20.73
N LEU A 871 -9.79 -20.09 -21.40
CA LEU A 871 -8.36 -20.22 -21.12
C LEU A 871 -7.54 -19.09 -21.74
N CYS A 872 -8.07 -18.45 -22.79
CA CYS A 872 -7.37 -17.39 -23.49
C CYS A 872 -7.23 -16.13 -22.63
N LYS A 873 -5.99 -15.72 -22.32
CA LYS A 873 -5.69 -14.46 -21.62
C LYS A 873 -5.46 -13.27 -22.55
N GLY A 874 -5.83 -13.38 -23.83
CA GLY A 874 -5.72 -12.28 -24.79
C GLY A 874 -4.30 -11.79 -25.10
N CYS A 875 -3.26 -12.60 -24.82
CA CYS A 875 -1.87 -12.15 -24.95
C CYS A 875 -1.37 -11.93 -26.39
N GLY A 876 -2.11 -12.40 -27.40
CA GLY A 876 -1.77 -12.21 -28.82
C GLY A 876 -0.63 -13.10 -29.38
N LEU A 877 0.04 -13.92 -28.56
CA LEU A 877 1.17 -14.75 -29.01
C LEU A 877 0.83 -15.69 -30.17
N CYS A 878 -0.32 -16.37 -30.10
CA CYS A 878 -0.77 -17.27 -31.16
C CYS A 878 -1.18 -16.53 -32.44
N VAL A 879 -1.67 -15.29 -32.32
CA VAL A 879 -2.07 -14.42 -33.44
C VAL A 879 -0.84 -13.95 -34.20
N ALA A 880 0.13 -13.37 -33.49
CA ALA A 880 1.39 -12.92 -34.08
C ALA A 880 2.19 -14.06 -34.74
N SER A 881 2.01 -15.30 -34.27
CA SER A 881 2.69 -16.48 -34.81
C SER A 881 1.90 -17.23 -35.89
N CYS A 882 0.65 -16.87 -36.14
CA CYS A 882 -0.20 -17.55 -37.09
C CYS A 882 0.19 -17.20 -38.53
N ARG A 883 0.94 -18.09 -39.18
CA ARG A 883 1.44 -17.86 -40.55
C ARG A 883 0.34 -17.74 -41.60
N SER A 884 -0.80 -18.38 -41.39
CA SER A 884 -1.93 -18.30 -42.33
C SER A 884 -2.88 -17.13 -42.04
N GLY A 885 -2.60 -16.32 -41.02
CA GLY A 885 -3.49 -15.24 -40.59
C GLY A 885 -4.85 -15.72 -40.06
N ALA A 886 -4.98 -17.02 -39.77
CA ALA A 886 -6.25 -17.63 -39.38
C ALA A 886 -6.74 -17.22 -37.99
N ILE A 887 -5.87 -16.73 -37.12
CA ILE A 887 -6.23 -16.39 -35.74
C ILE A 887 -6.23 -14.87 -35.60
N GLN A 888 -7.31 -14.32 -35.06
CA GLN A 888 -7.47 -12.91 -34.77
C GLN A 888 -7.63 -12.70 -33.27
N LEU A 889 -7.10 -11.59 -32.72
CA LEU A 889 -7.33 -11.21 -31.33
C LEU A 889 -8.46 -10.17 -31.29
N LYS A 890 -9.60 -10.52 -30.71
CA LYS A 890 -10.70 -9.55 -30.59
C LYS A 890 -10.29 -8.36 -29.72
N GLY A 891 -10.55 -7.14 -30.21
CA GLY A 891 -10.14 -5.87 -29.58
C GLY A 891 -8.71 -5.40 -29.89
N PHE A 892 -7.89 -6.26 -30.50
CA PHE A 892 -6.55 -5.94 -31.01
C PHE A 892 -6.30 -6.67 -32.33
N ASP A 893 -7.27 -6.61 -33.25
CA ASP A 893 -7.14 -7.27 -34.55
C ASP A 893 -6.05 -6.59 -35.40
N ASN A 894 -5.52 -7.31 -36.39
CA ASN A 894 -4.45 -6.79 -37.24
C ASN A 894 -4.87 -5.47 -37.91
N ASP A 895 -6.08 -5.39 -38.43
CA ASP A 895 -6.60 -4.18 -39.08
C ASP A 895 -6.66 -3.00 -38.09
N GLN A 896 -7.06 -3.25 -36.84
CA GLN A 896 -7.09 -2.24 -35.77
C GLN A 896 -5.68 -1.72 -35.44
N ILE A 897 -4.69 -2.61 -35.36
CA ILE A 897 -3.29 -2.25 -35.07
C ILE A 897 -2.64 -1.53 -36.25
N PHE A 898 -2.86 -2.02 -37.48
CA PHE A 898 -2.32 -1.38 -38.67
C PHE A 898 -2.90 0.00 -38.89
N GLU A 899 -4.21 0.17 -38.71
CA GLU A 899 -4.84 1.48 -38.77
C GLU A 899 -4.24 2.43 -37.75
N GLN A 900 -4.06 1.98 -36.50
CA GLN A 900 -3.40 2.75 -35.45
C GLN A 900 -1.97 3.19 -35.84
N ILE A 901 -1.21 2.35 -36.54
CA ILE A 901 0.14 2.66 -37.02
C ILE A 901 0.11 3.62 -38.20
N PHE A 902 -0.74 3.36 -39.20
CA PHE A 902 -0.78 4.12 -40.44
C PHE A 902 -1.28 5.55 -40.22
N SER A 903 -2.24 5.74 -39.30
CA SER A 903 -2.69 7.08 -38.91
C SER A 903 -1.58 7.93 -38.27
N LEU A 904 -0.42 7.39 -37.90
CA LEU A 904 0.70 8.22 -37.45
C LEU A 904 1.28 9.07 -38.60
N ASN A 905 1.27 8.55 -39.82
CA ASN A 905 1.93 9.14 -40.99
C ASN A 905 0.99 9.98 -41.86
N GLU A 906 -0.31 9.99 -41.56
CA GLU A 906 -1.26 10.82 -42.29
C GLU A 906 -1.09 12.29 -41.88
N ALA A 907 -0.65 13.15 -42.81
CA ALA A 907 -0.82 14.58 -42.64
C ALA A 907 -2.30 14.90 -42.82
N VAL A 908 -2.92 15.52 -41.81
CA VAL A 908 -4.30 16.06 -41.90
C VAL A 908 -4.23 17.49 -42.41
#